data_AF-A0A2E7RWX8-F1
#
_entry.id   AF-A0A2E7RWX8-F1
#
_cell.length_a   1.000
_cell.length_b   1.000
_cell.length_c   1.000
_cell.angle_alpha   90.00
_cell.angle_beta   90.00
_cell.angle_gamma   90.00
#
_symmetry.space_group_name_H-M   'P 1'
#
loop_
_entity.id
_entity.type
_entity.pdbx_description
1 polymer ?
#
loop_
_entity_poly.entity_id
_entity_poly.type
_entity_poly.pdbx_seq_one_letter_code
_entity_poly.pdbx_strand_id
1 'polypeptide(L)'
;MPTRWAVKWDHEVAVQRHFRRITSRNQVINRWLLVTLVVVTSPFARGDEPPAMRVLQTDNGTRFGVFGERMKKPAPTFFVFATSVDDMARLGVYSQTGRELARHGWLYVTLDPPCHGRDAKKGEPAALSGWAHRVKNGEDLVGPFTKRCRDVLDWLIARKYTDPDRIAAGGTSRGGFCALHFAATEPRVKAIACISPVTNPLALREFAGLKKEQTARIDAGSLADRLAGRPIWMSIGNHDQRVGTNDCIATSRKLAAASRKNNPDAVSPVELIVAPSKGHTAIDHAYTLAARFIADAFSNDRLSLSFSVVESGQMTMGENNQGGFDEKPAHPVRISRSFAITSRVITNSEYERFDPGHRKWRGVTRISKDDDDPAVYVSWHDAVAFCRWLGHKEGVPYRLPTEAEWEFARRSQPKLFEHDGAVVENWCLDGYGPYAAGSVTDPTGFPASPIRVTRGGPWKSTDNLPHVTNRLGNVPGDRNRVVGIRVVLGHLPRSSKSGALPTRRWQRDVVQKRHAWKAPVSAKQPWFAEPIPFAKIPPRLDGGPLFTKHNHCPGIAWCPNGDLLAVWYTTIEEWGREHAIAASRLRQGRDAWDEADLFWDVPDRNDHTPTIWSDHKGTLFHFNGMAVEGGWHDLAMLFRKSDDNGATWTKPRIIAPKHGFGNMPISSTFRRADGTICVPCDAVPGANGGSILHISKDDGKNWLLPSRGKPAPRFSMGKSGARMAGIHAAVDQWTDGSIVAVGRGDAINGRMPLSISRDGGLSWTYSASPFPPIAGGQRAALRRLRENVLMLVSFTKGSTFTSDTGTEFEGQGMFAALSEDGGKTWPIRKLLTDGKRRALDGHAWTDRFIMDATHAEPKGYLAATQTPDGIIHLISSGIHYRFNLAWLRLANRDP
;
A
#
# COMPACT_ATOMS: atom_id res chain seq x y z
N MET A 1 -62.90 -3.77 -8.75
CA MET A 1 -62.41 -2.56 -8.03
C MET A 1 -62.36 -2.88 -6.54
N PRO A 2 -61.46 -2.28 -5.71
CA PRO A 2 -60.81 -0.98 -5.89
C PRO A 2 -59.26 -0.92 -5.82
N THR A 3 -58.73 -0.06 -6.71
CA THR A 3 -57.60 0.92 -6.63
C THR A 3 -56.32 0.65 -5.82
N ARG A 4 -55.22 0.48 -6.58
CA ARG A 4 -53.80 0.74 -6.22
C ARG A 4 -53.41 2.18 -6.60
N TRP A 5 -52.73 2.90 -5.69
CA TRP A 5 -51.90 4.09 -5.97
C TRP A 5 -50.52 3.80 -5.35
N ALA A 6 -49.42 3.59 -6.08
CA ALA A 6 -48.64 4.51 -6.91
C ALA A 6 -47.81 5.53 -6.10
N VAL A 7 -46.63 5.10 -5.62
CA VAL A 7 -45.50 5.97 -5.25
C VAL A 7 -44.24 5.36 -5.86
N LYS A 8 -43.95 5.75 -7.11
CA LYS A 8 -42.76 5.34 -7.87
C LYS A 8 -42.29 6.48 -8.79
N TRP A 9 -42.22 7.72 -8.31
CA TRP A 9 -41.78 8.85 -9.14
C TRP A 9 -41.05 9.89 -8.29
N ASP A 10 -39.72 9.97 -8.42
CA ASP A 10 -38.93 11.23 -8.27
C ASP A 10 -37.41 11.04 -8.54
N HIS A 11 -36.85 9.84 -8.40
CA HIS A 11 -35.39 9.63 -8.54
C HIS A 11 -34.88 9.50 -10.00
N GLU A 12 -35.70 9.03 -10.94
CA GLU A 12 -35.32 8.91 -12.36
C GLU A 12 -35.17 10.29 -13.04
N VAL A 13 -35.92 11.30 -12.58
CA VAL A 13 -36.02 12.60 -13.27
C VAL A 13 -34.76 13.45 -13.10
N ALA A 14 -34.06 13.39 -11.97
CA ALA A 14 -32.86 14.21 -11.75
C ALA A 14 -31.66 13.72 -12.59
N VAL A 15 -31.44 12.40 -12.61
CA VAL A 15 -30.40 11.75 -13.42
C VAL A 15 -30.76 11.85 -14.90
N GLN A 16 -32.00 11.56 -15.31
CA GLN A 16 -32.44 11.73 -16.70
C GLN A 16 -32.48 13.20 -17.16
N ARG A 17 -32.78 14.20 -16.30
CA ARG A 17 -32.67 15.63 -16.64
C ARG A 17 -31.22 16.05 -16.85
N HIS A 18 -30.29 15.49 -16.08
CA HIS A 18 -28.86 15.72 -16.30
C HIS A 18 -28.39 15.04 -17.59
N PHE A 19 -28.82 13.79 -17.86
CA PHE A 19 -28.59 13.09 -19.13
C PHE A 19 -29.16 13.84 -20.35
N ARG A 20 -30.40 14.34 -20.28
CA ARG A 20 -31.02 15.15 -21.35
C ARG A 20 -30.29 16.49 -21.58
N ARG A 21 -29.66 17.07 -20.54
CA ARG A 21 -28.82 18.28 -20.66
C ARG A 21 -27.46 18.01 -21.31
N ILE A 22 -26.87 16.84 -21.07
CA ILE A 22 -25.61 16.42 -21.71
C ILE A 22 -25.85 16.15 -23.19
N THR A 23 -26.91 15.42 -23.54
CA THR A 23 -27.24 15.13 -24.95
C THR A 23 -27.65 16.39 -25.73
N SER A 24 -28.33 17.36 -25.10
CA SER A 24 -28.70 18.63 -25.74
C SER A 24 -27.51 19.58 -25.95
N ARG A 25 -26.45 19.48 -25.13
CA ARG A 25 -25.24 20.33 -25.27
C ARG A 25 -24.34 19.90 -26.42
N ASN A 26 -24.26 18.59 -26.72
CA ASN A 26 -23.44 18.07 -27.81
C ASN A 26 -23.91 18.49 -29.21
N GLN A 27 -25.16 18.95 -29.38
CA GLN A 27 -25.64 19.51 -30.65
C GLN A 27 -25.37 21.02 -30.81
N VAL A 28 -25.00 21.73 -29.76
CA VAL A 28 -24.86 23.21 -29.78
C VAL A 28 -23.39 23.67 -29.87
N ILE A 29 -22.42 22.80 -29.59
CA ILE A 29 -21.00 23.16 -29.49
C ILE A 29 -20.31 23.32 -30.88
N ASN A 30 -20.94 22.90 -31.99
CA ASN A 30 -20.35 23.02 -33.32
C ASN A 30 -20.53 24.38 -34.03
N ARG A 31 -20.82 25.48 -33.32
CA ARG A 31 -21.07 26.78 -34.00
C ARG A 31 -20.46 28.06 -33.45
N TRP A 32 -19.60 28.03 -32.43
CA TRP A 32 -18.92 29.25 -31.96
C TRP A 32 -17.47 28.99 -31.55
N LEU A 33 -16.59 29.01 -32.55
CA LEU A 33 -15.13 29.10 -32.40
C LEU A 33 -14.68 30.24 -33.30
N LEU A 34 -14.41 31.43 -32.75
CA LEU A 34 -13.47 32.43 -33.29
C LEU A 34 -13.43 33.73 -32.43
N VAL A 35 -12.19 34.10 -32.03
CA VAL A 35 -11.67 35.44 -31.63
C VAL A 35 -12.13 35.94 -30.23
N THR A 36 -11.27 36.28 -29.26
CA THR A 36 -10.07 37.12 -29.28
C THR A 36 -9.18 36.84 -28.05
N LEU A 37 -7.88 36.72 -28.30
CA LEU A 37 -6.81 36.74 -27.32
C LEU A 37 -6.50 38.22 -26.98
N VAL A 38 -6.65 38.65 -25.71
CA VAL A 38 -5.94 39.84 -25.20
C VAL A 38 -5.38 39.50 -23.83
N VAL A 39 -4.06 39.38 -23.81
CA VAL A 39 -3.22 39.30 -22.62
C VAL A 39 -3.32 40.64 -21.89
N VAL A 40 -3.89 40.65 -20.69
CA VAL A 40 -3.64 41.70 -19.70
C VAL A 40 -2.80 41.07 -18.59
N THR A 41 -1.49 41.20 -18.72
CA THR A 41 -0.54 40.99 -17.64
C THR A 41 -0.81 42.01 -16.55
N SER A 42 -1.56 41.62 -15.52
CA SER A 42 -1.53 42.34 -14.25
C SER A 42 -0.28 41.89 -13.49
N PRO A 43 0.60 42.80 -13.06
CA PRO A 43 1.78 42.44 -12.30
C PRO A 43 1.35 41.91 -10.93
N PHE A 44 1.67 40.64 -10.66
CA PHE A 44 1.64 40.11 -9.30
C PHE A 44 2.69 40.87 -8.48
N ALA A 45 2.25 41.90 -7.78
CA ALA A 45 3.01 42.49 -6.71
C ALA A 45 3.28 41.42 -5.64
N ARG A 46 4.56 41.10 -5.43
CA ARG A 46 5.03 40.55 -4.16
C ARG A 46 4.72 41.58 -3.08
N GLY A 47 4.00 41.16 -2.05
CA GLY A 47 3.72 41.94 -0.85
C GLY A 47 3.66 41.01 0.37
N ASP A 48 4.58 41.27 1.29
CA ASP A 48 4.91 40.56 2.51
C ASP A 48 3.79 40.50 3.55
N GLU A 49 3.84 39.46 4.40
CA GLU A 49 3.02 39.13 5.58
C GLU A 49 1.52 39.53 5.61
N PRO A 50 0.61 38.57 5.91
CA PRO A 50 -0.80 38.90 5.96
C PRO A 50 -1.13 39.84 7.16
N PRO A 51 -2.13 40.73 7.02
CA PRO A 51 -2.37 41.84 7.95
C PRO A 51 -2.63 41.38 9.39
N ALA A 52 -2.16 42.15 10.38
CA ALA A 52 -2.33 41.82 11.80
C ALA A 52 -3.81 41.62 12.20
N MET A 53 -4.06 40.66 13.09
CA MET A 53 -5.42 40.39 13.60
C MET A 53 -5.96 41.61 14.35
N ARG A 54 -7.17 42.05 13.98
CA ARG A 54 -7.89 43.13 14.67
C ARG A 54 -8.77 42.53 15.75
N VAL A 55 -8.66 43.06 16.96
CA VAL A 55 -9.56 42.69 18.06
C VAL A 55 -10.72 43.67 18.07
N LEU A 56 -11.93 43.15 17.93
CA LEU A 56 -13.18 43.91 17.93
C LEU A 56 -14.07 43.46 19.09
N GLN A 57 -15.13 44.23 19.32
CA GLN A 57 -16.14 43.93 20.32
C GLN A 57 -17.52 44.20 19.73
N THR A 58 -18.46 43.28 19.96
CA THR A 58 -19.87 43.47 19.59
C THR A 58 -20.52 44.52 20.50
N ASP A 59 -21.69 45.02 20.09
CA ASP A 59 -22.46 46.01 20.86
C ASP A 59 -22.88 45.49 22.25
N ASN A 60 -22.99 44.17 22.41
CA ASN A 60 -23.29 43.50 23.68
C ASN A 60 -22.04 43.07 24.48
N GLY A 61 -20.86 43.53 24.06
CA GLY A 61 -19.63 43.34 24.81
C GLY A 61 -18.83 42.07 24.51
N THR A 62 -19.25 41.24 23.55
CA THR A 62 -18.50 40.03 23.15
C THR A 62 -17.25 40.40 22.38
N ARG A 63 -16.08 40.09 22.95
CA ARG A 63 -14.77 40.31 22.32
C ARG A 63 -14.45 39.19 21.32
N PHE A 64 -13.94 39.56 20.15
CA PHE A 64 -13.50 38.61 19.12
C PHE A 64 -12.34 39.15 18.30
N GLY A 65 -11.54 38.25 17.72
CA GLY A 65 -10.52 38.58 16.74
C GLY A 65 -11.06 38.42 15.32
N VAL A 66 -10.72 39.34 14.43
CA VAL A 66 -10.99 39.23 12.99
C VAL A 66 -9.71 39.48 12.19
N PHE A 67 -9.52 38.65 11.17
CA PHE A 67 -8.37 38.66 10.28
C PHE A 67 -8.85 38.63 8.82
N GLY A 68 -8.16 39.34 7.93
CA GLY A 68 -8.60 39.65 6.57
C GLY A 68 -9.09 41.09 6.42
N GLU A 69 -9.00 41.61 5.20
CA GLU A 69 -9.40 42.98 4.87
C GLU A 69 -10.93 43.13 4.85
N ARG A 70 -11.43 44.30 5.29
CA ARG A 70 -12.84 44.61 5.12
C ARG A 70 -13.08 44.90 3.64
N MET A 71 -13.77 43.99 2.97
CA MET A 71 -14.09 44.10 1.56
C MET A 71 -15.30 45.01 1.31
N LYS A 72 -15.40 45.57 0.09
CA LYS A 72 -16.58 46.37 -0.34
C LYS A 72 -17.87 45.53 -0.40
N LYS A 73 -17.74 44.22 -0.57
CA LYS A 73 -18.85 43.25 -0.55
C LYS A 73 -18.67 42.30 0.64
N PRO A 74 -19.77 41.78 1.25
CA PRO A 74 -19.68 40.77 2.29
C PRO A 74 -18.83 39.57 1.83
N ALA A 75 -17.94 39.13 2.70
CA ALA A 75 -16.97 38.08 2.41
C ALA A 75 -17.41 36.74 3.01
N PRO A 76 -17.05 35.61 2.38
CA PRO A 76 -17.21 34.31 3.03
C PRO A 76 -16.40 34.28 4.34
N THR A 77 -16.94 33.70 5.40
CA THR A 77 -16.39 33.83 6.75
C THR A 77 -16.14 32.47 7.39
N PHE A 78 -14.94 32.31 7.96
CA PHE A 78 -14.51 31.09 8.65
C PHE A 78 -14.23 31.37 10.13
N PHE A 79 -15.05 30.80 11.01
CA PHE A 79 -14.86 30.85 12.46
C PHE A 79 -13.86 29.78 12.89
N VAL A 80 -12.79 30.17 13.56
CA VAL A 80 -11.74 29.24 14.00
C VAL A 80 -11.45 29.38 15.47
N PHE A 81 -11.41 28.23 16.14
CA PHE A 81 -11.18 28.14 17.58
C PHE A 81 -9.92 27.33 17.85
N ALA A 82 -9.16 27.69 18.89
CA ALA A 82 -8.09 26.84 19.44
C ALA A 82 -7.70 27.26 20.87
N THR A 83 -7.40 28.55 21.05
CA THR A 83 -6.99 29.18 22.32
C THR A 83 -7.54 30.62 22.40
N SER A 84 -7.13 31.40 23.40
CA SER A 84 -7.56 32.78 23.61
C SER A 84 -7.30 33.67 22.39
N VAL A 85 -8.11 34.72 22.19
CA VAL A 85 -7.95 35.70 21.10
C VAL A 85 -6.54 36.30 21.08
N ASP A 86 -5.96 36.55 22.26
CA ASP A 86 -4.62 37.11 22.39
C ASP A 86 -3.52 36.13 21.94
N ASP A 87 -3.67 34.85 22.27
CA ASP A 87 -2.75 33.82 21.79
C ASP A 87 -2.94 33.54 20.29
N MET A 88 -4.18 33.57 19.79
CA MET A 88 -4.49 33.40 18.36
C MET A 88 -3.87 34.51 17.51
N ALA A 89 -3.72 35.72 18.06
CA ALA A 89 -3.02 36.83 17.41
C ALA A 89 -1.49 36.61 17.34
N ARG A 90 -0.91 35.87 18.29
CA ARG A 90 0.55 35.66 18.41
C ARG A 90 1.03 34.36 17.78
N LEU A 91 0.25 33.28 17.87
CA LEU A 91 0.64 31.93 17.47
C LEU A 91 0.18 31.62 16.04
N GLY A 92 1.11 31.63 15.09
CA GLY A 92 0.83 31.39 13.66
C GLY A 92 0.23 30.00 13.36
N VAL A 93 0.52 28.99 14.19
CA VAL A 93 0.09 27.59 13.94
C VAL A 93 -1.43 27.41 13.93
N TYR A 94 -2.17 28.13 14.78
CA TYR A 94 -3.63 27.97 14.89
C TYR A 94 -4.42 28.85 13.90
N SER A 95 -3.73 29.77 13.24
CA SER A 95 -4.33 30.64 12.22
C SER A 95 -4.03 30.19 10.80
N GLN A 96 -3.24 29.13 10.59
CA GLN A 96 -2.76 28.73 9.25
C GLN A 96 -3.88 28.47 8.23
N THR A 97 -4.93 27.72 8.59
CA THR A 97 -6.10 27.51 7.71
C THR A 97 -6.80 28.82 7.38
N GLY A 98 -6.94 29.69 8.37
CA GLY A 98 -7.52 31.02 8.21
C GLY A 98 -6.72 31.95 7.33
N ARG A 99 -5.41 31.97 7.52
CA ARG A 99 -4.46 32.74 6.71
C ARG A 99 -4.50 32.29 5.26
N GLU A 100 -4.61 30.98 5.02
CA GLU A 100 -4.75 30.44 3.67
C GLU A 100 -6.06 30.88 3.02
N LEU A 101 -7.20 30.74 3.70
CA LEU A 101 -8.49 31.20 3.20
C LEU A 101 -8.52 32.73 2.96
N ALA A 102 -7.88 33.52 3.84
CA ALA A 102 -7.82 34.97 3.71
C ALA A 102 -7.11 35.43 2.43
N ARG A 103 -6.12 34.67 1.93
CA ARG A 103 -5.50 34.91 0.61
C ARG A 103 -6.50 34.80 -0.55
N HIS A 104 -7.63 34.13 -0.31
CA HIS A 104 -8.73 33.95 -1.26
C HIS A 104 -9.97 34.78 -0.89
N GLY A 105 -9.78 35.88 -0.13
CA GLY A 105 -10.86 36.83 0.17
C GLY A 105 -11.84 36.39 1.25
N TRP A 106 -11.47 35.41 2.07
CA TRP A 106 -12.25 35.02 3.25
C TRP A 106 -11.93 35.88 4.48
N LEU A 107 -12.92 36.06 5.35
CA LEU A 107 -12.72 36.57 6.70
C LEU A 107 -12.48 35.43 7.67
N TYR A 108 -11.51 35.61 8.55
CA TYR A 108 -11.22 34.69 9.64
C TYR A 108 -11.66 35.31 10.96
N VAL A 109 -12.43 34.58 11.76
CA VAL A 109 -13.01 35.08 13.02
C VAL A 109 -12.66 34.12 14.16
N THR A 110 -12.23 34.62 15.30
CA THR A 110 -11.91 33.80 16.47
C THR A 110 -12.45 34.42 17.76
N LEU A 111 -12.79 33.56 18.73
CA LEU A 111 -13.33 33.94 20.04
C LEU A 111 -12.64 33.12 21.12
N ASP A 112 -12.63 33.62 22.35
CA ASP A 112 -12.16 32.89 23.54
C ASP A 112 -13.00 31.62 23.76
N PRO A 113 -12.41 30.41 23.63
CA PRO A 113 -13.09 29.17 23.99
C PRO A 113 -13.40 29.12 25.50
N PRO A 114 -14.26 28.19 25.96
CA PRO A 114 -14.54 28.05 27.38
C PRO A 114 -13.25 27.92 28.21
N CYS A 115 -13.19 28.57 29.37
CA CYS A 115 -12.05 28.57 30.30
C CYS A 115 -10.73 29.14 29.72
N HIS A 116 -10.80 29.93 28.63
CA HIS A 116 -9.65 30.64 28.05
C HIS A 116 -9.92 32.15 27.99
N GLY A 117 -8.84 32.95 27.93
CA GLY A 117 -8.94 34.40 27.78
C GLY A 117 -9.88 35.01 28.82
N ARG A 118 -10.86 35.80 28.36
CA ARG A 118 -11.85 36.44 29.24
C ARG A 118 -12.99 35.54 29.70
N ASP A 119 -13.08 34.31 29.20
CA ASP A 119 -14.06 33.33 29.69
C ASP A 119 -13.58 32.61 30.97
N ALA A 120 -12.28 32.66 31.28
CA ALA A 120 -11.73 32.07 32.50
C ALA A 120 -12.22 32.81 33.75
N LYS A 121 -12.71 32.05 34.76
CA LYS A 121 -13.15 32.61 36.04
C LYS A 121 -12.00 32.63 37.06
N LYS A 122 -12.02 33.62 37.97
CA LYS A 122 -11.04 33.68 39.07
C LYS A 122 -11.21 32.44 39.97
N GLY A 123 -10.11 31.73 40.24
CA GLY A 123 -10.11 30.51 41.06
C GLY A 123 -10.45 29.22 40.29
N GLU A 124 -10.75 29.32 39.00
CA GLU A 124 -11.00 28.17 38.13
C GLU A 124 -9.69 27.68 37.46
N PRO A 125 -9.48 26.36 37.30
CA PRO A 125 -8.38 25.84 36.49
C PRO A 125 -8.47 26.32 35.03
N ALA A 126 -7.33 26.57 34.40
CA ALA A 126 -7.30 27.05 33.02
C ALA A 126 -7.58 25.93 31.99
N ALA A 127 -8.06 26.32 30.81
CA ALA A 127 -8.17 25.47 29.62
C ALA A 127 -8.94 24.14 29.84
N LEU A 128 -8.37 23.00 29.42
CA LEU A 128 -9.03 21.69 29.52
C LEU A 128 -9.30 21.24 30.95
N SER A 129 -8.44 21.62 31.89
CA SER A 129 -8.68 21.36 33.32
C SER A 129 -9.89 22.15 33.82
N GLY A 130 -10.08 23.38 33.31
CA GLY A 130 -11.29 24.16 33.54
C GLY A 130 -12.54 23.51 32.95
N TRP A 131 -12.43 22.94 31.75
CA TRP A 131 -13.55 22.21 31.15
C TRP A 131 -13.99 21.04 32.02
N ALA A 132 -13.04 20.22 32.48
CA ALA A 132 -13.31 19.11 33.37
C ALA A 132 -13.90 19.59 34.70
N HIS A 133 -13.39 20.71 35.26
CA HIS A 133 -13.91 21.33 36.47
C HIS A 133 -15.38 21.76 36.32
N ARG A 134 -15.72 22.51 35.25
CA ARG A 134 -17.09 22.94 34.96
C ARG A 134 -18.04 21.75 34.79
N VAL A 135 -17.63 20.74 34.02
CA VAL A 135 -18.43 19.53 33.81
C VAL A 135 -18.62 18.75 35.11
N LYS A 136 -17.59 18.64 35.95
CA LYS A 136 -17.68 18.00 37.27
C LYS A 136 -18.71 18.68 38.17
N ASN A 137 -18.80 20.01 38.10
CA ASN A 137 -19.73 20.81 38.88
C ASN A 137 -21.12 20.98 38.23
N GLY A 138 -21.37 20.34 37.08
CA GLY A 138 -22.65 20.42 36.38
C GLY A 138 -22.90 21.73 35.62
N GLU A 139 -21.87 22.54 35.38
CA GLU A 139 -21.98 23.77 34.61
C GLU A 139 -22.08 23.49 33.10
N ASP A 140 -22.84 24.32 32.38
CA ASP A 140 -22.91 24.27 30.92
C ASP A 140 -21.62 24.82 30.30
N LEU A 141 -20.81 23.89 29.78
CA LEU A 141 -19.54 24.19 29.16
C LEU A 141 -19.67 24.92 27.81
N VAL A 142 -20.74 24.65 27.05
CA VAL A 142 -20.80 24.93 25.61
C VAL A 142 -21.82 26.01 25.25
N GLY A 143 -22.98 26.03 25.91
CA GLY A 143 -24.08 26.96 25.60
C GLY A 143 -23.64 28.43 25.60
N PRO A 144 -23.02 28.94 26.68
CA PRO A 144 -22.54 30.33 26.73
C PRO A 144 -21.58 30.70 25.61
N PHE A 145 -20.69 29.78 25.23
CA PHE A 145 -19.73 29.97 24.15
C PHE A 145 -20.42 30.07 22.78
N THR A 146 -21.31 29.12 22.46
CA THR A 146 -22.05 29.12 21.18
C THR A 146 -22.95 30.35 21.04
N LYS A 147 -23.52 30.85 22.15
CA LYS A 147 -24.25 32.12 22.16
C LYS A 147 -23.34 33.29 21.74
N ARG A 148 -22.14 33.42 22.32
CA ARG A 148 -21.17 34.45 21.92
C ARG A 148 -20.77 34.34 20.45
N CYS A 149 -20.61 33.12 19.92
CA CYS A 149 -20.35 32.93 18.49
C CYS A 149 -21.49 33.47 17.61
N ARG A 150 -22.75 33.23 18.01
CA ARG A 150 -23.93 33.76 17.32
C ARG A 150 -24.00 35.28 17.39
N ASP A 151 -23.75 35.87 18.56
CA ASP A 151 -23.74 37.33 18.74
C ASP A 151 -22.71 38.00 17.81
N VAL A 152 -21.52 37.41 17.68
CA VAL A 152 -20.49 37.89 16.74
C VAL A 152 -20.92 37.70 15.29
N LEU A 153 -21.51 36.56 14.94
CA LEU A 153 -22.00 36.31 13.58
C LEU A 153 -23.08 37.32 13.17
N ASP A 154 -24.07 37.57 14.04
CA ASP A 154 -25.13 38.53 13.80
C ASP A 154 -24.56 39.95 13.62
N TRP A 155 -23.60 40.33 14.46
CA TRP A 155 -22.91 41.61 14.37
C TRP A 155 -22.15 41.78 13.04
N LEU A 156 -21.45 40.73 12.59
CA LEU A 156 -20.69 40.73 11.33
C LEU A 156 -21.60 40.81 10.11
N ILE A 157 -22.72 40.08 10.10
CA ILE A 157 -23.72 40.13 9.02
C ILE A 157 -24.37 41.52 8.97
N ALA A 158 -24.83 42.04 10.11
CA ALA A 158 -25.49 43.35 10.19
C ALA A 158 -24.59 44.49 9.65
N ARG A 159 -23.28 44.39 9.87
CA ARG A 159 -22.28 45.37 9.41
C ARG A 159 -21.67 45.05 8.04
N LYS A 160 -22.23 44.07 7.33
CA LYS A 160 -21.83 43.65 5.97
C LYS A 160 -20.39 43.16 5.86
N TYR A 161 -19.84 42.62 6.95
CA TYR A 161 -18.56 41.90 6.91
C TYR A 161 -18.75 40.52 6.30
N THR A 162 -19.76 39.79 6.77
CA THR A 162 -19.97 38.37 6.45
C THR A 162 -21.10 38.18 5.46
N ASP A 163 -20.85 37.35 4.44
CA ASP A 163 -21.89 36.80 3.58
C ASP A 163 -22.69 35.72 4.36
N PRO A 164 -24.02 35.91 4.54
CA PRO A 164 -24.85 35.01 5.35
C PRO A 164 -24.98 33.60 4.78
N ASP A 165 -24.67 33.38 3.49
CA ASP A 165 -24.77 32.07 2.84
C ASP A 165 -23.43 31.31 2.80
N ARG A 166 -22.32 31.99 3.16
CA ARG A 166 -20.97 31.44 3.08
C ARG A 166 -20.25 31.50 4.43
N ILE A 167 -20.73 30.70 5.37
CA ILE A 167 -20.18 30.62 6.73
C ILE A 167 -19.69 29.21 7.01
N ALA A 168 -18.46 29.10 7.50
CA ALA A 168 -17.86 27.84 7.93
C ALA A 168 -17.26 27.96 9.34
N ALA A 169 -17.02 26.83 10.00
CA ALA A 169 -16.38 26.79 11.31
C ALA A 169 -15.32 25.68 11.41
N GLY A 170 -14.29 25.86 12.24
CA GLY A 170 -13.24 24.88 12.38
C GLY A 170 -12.31 25.11 13.55
N GLY A 171 -11.30 24.25 13.68
CA GLY A 171 -10.30 24.40 14.72
C GLY A 171 -9.49 23.15 15.00
N THR A 172 -8.46 23.33 15.83
CA THR A 172 -7.54 22.26 16.21
C THR A 172 -7.84 21.76 17.63
N SER A 173 -7.86 20.44 17.86
CA SER A 173 -8.06 19.86 19.19
C SER A 173 -9.38 20.31 19.82
N ARG A 174 -9.33 21.02 20.96
CA ARG A 174 -10.48 21.72 21.57
C ARG A 174 -11.23 22.61 20.58
N GLY A 175 -10.52 23.22 19.67
CA GLY A 175 -11.09 24.10 18.66
C GLY A 175 -12.09 23.39 17.76
N GLY A 176 -11.75 22.15 17.36
CA GLY A 176 -12.65 21.31 16.57
C GLY A 176 -13.92 20.94 17.34
N PHE A 177 -13.79 20.67 18.64
CA PHE A 177 -14.94 20.49 19.54
C PHE A 177 -15.84 21.74 19.54
N CYS A 178 -15.27 22.91 19.81
CA CYS A 178 -16.02 24.17 19.78
C CYS A 178 -16.73 24.42 18.44
N ALA A 179 -16.07 24.14 17.32
CA ALA A 179 -16.63 24.31 15.98
C ALA A 179 -17.82 23.39 15.71
N LEU A 180 -17.71 22.10 16.08
CA LEU A 180 -18.81 21.13 15.94
C LEU A 180 -20.03 21.56 16.75
N HIS A 181 -19.82 22.03 17.99
CA HIS A 181 -20.89 22.51 18.85
C HIS A 181 -21.53 23.82 18.36
N PHE A 182 -20.73 24.76 17.87
CA PHE A 182 -21.24 25.99 17.27
C PHE A 182 -22.11 25.66 16.05
N ALA A 183 -21.61 24.84 15.12
CA ALA A 183 -22.38 24.46 13.94
C ALA A 183 -23.66 23.68 14.31
N ALA A 184 -23.63 22.82 15.32
CA ALA A 184 -24.80 22.08 15.78
C ALA A 184 -25.92 22.98 16.36
N THR A 185 -25.59 24.22 16.73
CA THR A 185 -26.54 25.20 17.27
C THR A 185 -26.79 26.39 16.34
N GLU A 186 -26.12 26.45 15.19
CA GLU A 186 -26.21 27.53 14.21
C GLU A 186 -26.37 26.97 12.78
N PRO A 187 -27.58 26.99 12.19
CA PRO A 187 -27.85 26.46 10.85
C PRO A 187 -27.21 27.27 9.72
N ARG A 188 -26.74 28.50 9.97
CA ARG A 188 -26.01 29.30 8.98
C ARG A 188 -24.60 28.79 8.73
N VAL A 189 -23.99 28.06 9.67
CA VAL A 189 -22.69 27.39 9.44
C VAL A 189 -22.88 26.20 8.50
N LYS A 190 -22.41 26.31 7.26
CA LYS A 190 -22.65 25.33 6.18
C LYS A 190 -21.56 24.28 6.06
N ALA A 191 -20.31 24.58 6.41
CA ALA A 191 -19.19 23.63 6.32
C ALA A 191 -18.31 23.65 7.58
N ILE A 192 -17.70 22.51 7.90
CA ILE A 192 -16.89 22.32 9.11
C ILE A 192 -15.56 21.67 8.77
N ALA A 193 -14.44 22.18 9.31
CA ALA A 193 -13.12 21.57 9.16
C ALA A 193 -12.37 21.48 10.49
N CYS A 194 -12.01 20.27 10.92
CA CYS A 194 -11.40 20.01 12.22
C CYS A 194 -10.07 19.26 12.12
N ILE A 195 -9.08 19.70 12.88
CA ILE A 195 -7.74 19.11 12.91
C ILE A 195 -7.49 18.50 14.29
N SER A 196 -7.24 17.20 14.32
CA SER A 196 -7.12 16.37 15.53
C SER A 196 -8.18 16.74 16.58
N PRO A 197 -9.49 16.76 16.25
CA PRO A 197 -10.52 17.30 17.14
C PRO A 197 -10.68 16.46 18.40
N VAL A 198 -10.95 17.15 19.52
CA VAL A 198 -11.62 16.49 20.66
C VAL A 198 -13.03 16.13 20.21
N THR A 199 -13.35 14.84 20.23
CA THR A 199 -14.69 14.34 19.87
C THR A 199 -15.38 13.70 21.07
N ASN A 200 -14.61 12.98 21.88
CA ASN A 200 -15.02 12.44 23.16
C ASN A 200 -14.21 13.11 24.29
N PRO A 201 -14.83 13.92 25.17
CA PRO A 201 -14.12 14.55 26.29
C PRO A 201 -13.44 13.55 27.24
N LEU A 202 -13.96 12.32 27.37
CA LEU A 202 -13.35 11.29 28.22
C LEU A 202 -12.03 10.71 27.67
N ALA A 203 -11.69 10.99 26.40
CA ALA A 203 -10.37 10.67 25.86
C ALA A 203 -9.28 11.58 26.44
N LEU A 204 -9.65 12.70 27.08
CA LEU A 204 -8.72 13.65 27.67
C LEU A 204 -8.36 13.22 29.09
N ARG A 205 -7.05 13.20 29.41
CA ARG A 205 -6.56 12.91 30.76
C ARG A 205 -7.13 13.82 31.84
N GLU A 206 -7.48 15.07 31.50
CA GLU A 206 -8.06 16.05 32.43
C GLU A 206 -9.47 15.63 32.90
N PHE A 207 -10.15 14.77 32.13
CA PHE A 207 -11.47 14.24 32.45
C PHE A 207 -11.40 12.90 33.20
N ALA A 208 -10.21 12.46 33.64
CA ALA A 208 -10.06 11.26 34.44
C ALA A 208 -10.94 11.32 35.71
N GLY A 209 -11.76 10.29 35.90
CA GLY A 209 -12.70 10.19 37.02
C GLY A 209 -14.11 10.75 36.75
N LEU A 210 -14.37 11.38 35.60
CA LEU A 210 -15.72 11.72 35.17
C LEU A 210 -16.41 10.55 34.48
N LYS A 211 -17.74 10.44 34.68
CA LYS A 211 -18.56 9.37 34.12
C LYS A 211 -19.16 9.77 32.76
N LYS A 212 -19.53 8.77 31.95
CA LYS A 212 -20.13 8.96 30.61
C LYS A 212 -21.40 9.81 30.66
N GLU A 213 -22.20 9.69 31.71
CA GLU A 213 -23.45 10.43 31.86
C GLU A 213 -23.21 11.93 32.00
N GLN A 214 -22.08 12.33 32.60
CA GLN A 214 -21.71 13.73 32.79
C GLN A 214 -21.24 14.41 31.49
N THR A 215 -20.70 13.64 30.54
CA THR A 215 -20.20 14.16 29.26
C THR A 215 -21.13 13.85 28.08
N ALA A 216 -22.16 13.02 28.26
CA ALA A 216 -23.01 12.52 27.17
C ALA A 216 -23.64 13.62 26.30
N ARG A 217 -24.01 14.75 26.91
CA ARG A 217 -24.65 15.89 26.21
C ARG A 217 -23.67 16.73 25.39
N ILE A 218 -22.38 16.62 25.70
CA ILE A 218 -21.30 17.37 25.03
C ILE A 218 -20.41 16.45 24.18
N ASP A 219 -20.66 15.15 24.13
CA ASP A 219 -19.99 14.25 23.18
C ASP A 219 -20.32 14.67 21.75
N ALA A 220 -19.31 14.79 20.88
CA ALA A 220 -19.52 15.23 19.50
C ALA A 220 -20.41 14.26 18.71
N GLY A 221 -20.41 12.97 19.07
CA GLY A 221 -21.31 11.97 18.50
C GLY A 221 -22.79 12.22 18.80
N SER A 222 -23.11 12.92 19.89
CA SER A 222 -24.49 13.33 20.22
C SER A 222 -25.02 14.44 19.30
N LEU A 223 -24.13 15.09 18.53
CA LEU A 223 -24.47 16.17 17.61
C LEU A 223 -24.88 15.67 16.22
N ALA A 224 -24.80 14.35 15.97
CA ALA A 224 -24.82 13.78 14.63
C ALA A 224 -26.09 14.15 13.83
N ASP A 225 -27.26 14.06 14.44
CA ASP A 225 -28.53 14.41 13.76
C ASP A 225 -28.62 15.90 13.41
N ARG A 226 -28.05 16.78 14.24
CA ARG A 226 -28.05 18.25 14.01
C ARG A 226 -27.04 18.70 12.96
N LEU A 227 -26.02 17.88 12.74
CA LEU A 227 -24.95 18.12 11.76
C LEU A 227 -25.16 17.36 10.44
N ALA A 228 -26.18 16.50 10.38
CA ALA A 228 -26.44 15.65 9.23
C ALA A 228 -26.58 16.45 7.92
N GLY A 229 -25.94 15.97 6.86
CA GLY A 229 -25.98 16.60 5.53
C GLY A 229 -24.98 17.74 5.32
N ARG A 230 -24.30 18.22 6.37
CA ARG A 230 -23.28 19.27 6.21
C ARG A 230 -21.93 18.70 5.80
N PRO A 231 -21.18 19.36 4.90
CA PRO A 231 -19.77 19.10 4.66
C PRO A 231 -18.96 19.17 5.96
N ILE A 232 -18.36 18.05 6.38
CA ILE A 232 -17.51 17.94 7.56
C ILE A 232 -16.20 17.26 7.18
N TRP A 233 -15.10 17.98 7.33
CA TRP A 233 -13.77 17.43 7.14
C TRP A 233 -13.06 17.29 8.48
N MET A 234 -12.47 16.11 8.71
CA MET A 234 -11.68 15.81 9.90
C MET A 234 -10.34 15.21 9.51
N SER A 235 -9.28 15.61 10.20
CA SER A 235 -7.96 15.00 10.07
C SER A 235 -7.41 14.61 11.42
N ILE A 236 -6.76 13.43 11.53
CA ILE A 236 -6.12 12.98 12.76
C ILE A 236 -4.94 12.05 12.47
N GLY A 237 -3.96 12.03 13.38
CA GLY A 237 -2.89 11.03 13.35
C GLY A 237 -3.42 9.60 13.52
N ASN A 238 -2.74 8.63 12.94
CA ASN A 238 -3.07 7.20 13.10
C ASN A 238 -2.78 6.65 14.52
N HIS A 239 -2.09 7.42 15.37
CA HIS A 239 -1.75 7.08 16.75
C HIS A 239 -1.82 8.29 17.70
N ASP A 240 -2.90 9.08 17.62
CA ASP A 240 -3.15 10.21 18.52
C ASP A 240 -3.73 9.71 19.85
N GLN A 241 -2.91 9.74 20.90
CA GLN A 241 -3.30 9.34 22.27
C GLN A 241 -3.85 10.49 23.10
N ARG A 242 -3.84 11.73 22.59
CA ARG A 242 -4.26 12.91 23.36
C ARG A 242 -5.75 13.15 23.26
N VAL A 243 -6.30 12.99 22.05
CA VAL A 243 -7.74 13.17 21.76
C VAL A 243 -8.40 11.90 21.25
N GLY A 244 -7.61 10.86 20.95
CA GLY A 244 -8.09 9.54 20.58
C GLY A 244 -8.39 9.38 19.08
N THR A 245 -7.50 8.72 18.34
CA THR A 245 -7.75 8.34 16.93
C THR A 245 -9.04 7.52 16.78
N ASN A 246 -9.26 6.55 17.68
CA ASN A 246 -10.44 5.67 17.63
C ASN A 246 -11.73 6.43 17.92
N ASP A 247 -11.72 7.37 18.87
CA ASP A 247 -12.88 8.23 19.19
C ASP A 247 -13.25 9.13 18.01
N CYS A 248 -12.26 9.70 17.31
CA CYS A 248 -12.48 10.47 16.10
C CYS A 248 -13.09 9.62 14.98
N ILE A 249 -12.58 8.40 14.75
CA ILE A 249 -13.14 7.43 13.79
C ILE A 249 -14.59 7.04 14.17
N ALA A 250 -14.86 6.79 15.45
CA ALA A 250 -16.20 6.43 15.91
C ALA A 250 -17.19 7.58 15.68
N THR A 251 -16.77 8.82 15.95
CA THR A 251 -17.59 10.01 15.76
C THR A 251 -17.86 10.28 14.28
N SER A 252 -16.86 10.17 13.41
CA SER A 252 -17.06 10.34 11.96
C SER A 252 -18.03 9.32 11.38
N ARG A 253 -18.00 8.07 11.86
CA ARG A 253 -18.98 7.03 11.49
C ARG A 253 -20.40 7.41 11.92
N LYS A 254 -20.60 7.96 13.11
CA LYS A 254 -21.91 8.43 13.58
C LYS A 254 -22.43 9.59 12.71
N LEU A 255 -21.58 10.59 12.44
CA LEU A 255 -21.93 11.73 11.58
C LEU A 255 -22.31 11.30 10.15
N ALA A 256 -21.53 10.37 9.58
CA ALA A 256 -21.81 9.79 8.27
C ALA A 256 -23.10 8.96 8.28
N ALA A 257 -23.36 8.19 9.34
CA ALA A 257 -24.58 7.40 9.50
C ALA A 257 -25.83 8.28 9.62
N ALA A 258 -25.78 9.36 10.40
CA ALA A 258 -26.88 10.33 10.51
C ALA A 258 -27.16 11.02 9.16
N SER A 259 -26.11 11.40 8.43
CA SER A 259 -26.26 11.96 7.08
C SER A 259 -26.92 10.98 6.10
N ARG A 260 -26.51 9.70 6.13
CA ARG A 260 -27.12 8.63 5.33
C ARG A 260 -28.55 8.30 5.77
N LYS A 261 -28.89 8.43 7.05
CA LYS A 261 -30.27 8.23 7.52
C LYS A 261 -31.23 9.23 6.84
N ASN A 262 -30.78 10.47 6.67
CA ASN A 262 -31.59 11.53 6.06
C ASN A 262 -31.58 11.48 4.53
N ASN A 263 -30.48 11.01 3.93
CA ASN A 263 -30.38 10.80 2.49
C ASN A 263 -29.52 9.56 2.20
N PRO A 264 -30.15 8.36 2.11
CA PRO A 264 -29.43 7.09 1.95
C PRO A 264 -28.56 7.00 0.70
N ASP A 265 -28.93 7.77 -0.33
CA ASP A 265 -28.31 7.74 -1.65
C ASP A 265 -27.24 8.84 -1.86
N ALA A 266 -27.14 9.81 -0.94
CA ALA A 266 -26.11 10.85 -1.02
C ALA A 266 -24.71 10.36 -0.65
N VAL A 267 -23.69 10.88 -1.34
CA VAL A 267 -22.29 10.75 -0.90
C VAL A 267 -22.18 11.35 0.50
N SER A 268 -21.61 10.58 1.44
CA SER A 268 -21.40 11.06 2.81
C SER A 268 -20.65 12.39 2.77
N PRO A 269 -21.21 13.48 3.32
CA PRO A 269 -20.55 14.78 3.34
C PRO A 269 -19.44 14.84 4.42
N VAL A 270 -19.21 13.72 5.11
CA VAL A 270 -18.18 13.58 6.14
C VAL A 270 -16.93 12.91 5.57
N GLU A 271 -15.81 13.63 5.57
CA GLU A 271 -14.48 13.16 5.22
C GLU A 271 -13.61 13.03 6.47
N LEU A 272 -12.93 11.88 6.61
CA LEU A 272 -11.96 11.65 7.67
C LEU A 272 -10.63 11.19 7.07
N ILE A 273 -9.57 11.97 7.28
CA ILE A 273 -8.21 11.62 6.94
C ILE A 273 -7.48 11.10 8.19
N VAL A 274 -7.02 9.86 8.11
CA VAL A 274 -6.13 9.24 9.12
C VAL A 274 -4.79 8.98 8.46
N ALA A 275 -3.74 9.68 8.87
CA ALA A 275 -2.40 9.53 8.29
C ALA A 275 -1.32 9.35 9.37
N PRO A 276 -0.13 8.83 9.01
CA PRO A 276 0.99 8.74 9.95
C PRO A 276 1.37 10.12 10.49
N SER A 277 1.23 10.34 11.79
CA SER A 277 1.78 11.49 12.50
C SER A 277 2.23 11.08 13.91
N LYS A 278 3.23 11.77 14.45
CA LYS A 278 3.82 11.42 15.75
C LYS A 278 3.05 12.16 16.86
N GLY A 279 2.32 11.41 17.69
CA GLY A 279 1.59 11.97 18.84
C GLY A 279 0.44 12.90 18.42
N HIS A 280 0.12 13.90 19.26
CA HIS A 280 -0.92 14.90 18.98
C HIS A 280 -0.43 15.99 18.04
N THR A 281 -0.18 15.61 16.78
CA THR A 281 0.27 16.51 15.73
C THR A 281 -0.65 16.41 14.52
N ALA A 282 -0.85 17.54 13.85
CA ALA A 282 -1.53 17.57 12.57
C ALA A 282 -0.74 16.73 11.56
N ILE A 283 -1.44 16.05 10.65
CA ILE A 283 -0.79 15.41 9.50
C ILE A 283 -0.16 16.48 8.60
N ASP A 284 0.85 16.13 7.82
CA ASP A 284 1.48 17.07 6.89
C ASP A 284 0.43 17.72 5.98
N HIS A 285 0.46 19.04 5.88
CA HIS A 285 -0.47 19.87 5.10
C HIS A 285 -1.94 19.89 5.58
N ALA A 286 -2.28 19.38 6.77
CA ALA A 286 -3.67 19.36 7.27
C ALA A 286 -4.36 20.73 7.21
N TYR A 287 -3.65 21.79 7.58
CA TYR A 287 -4.20 23.15 7.60
C TYR A 287 -4.54 23.68 6.20
N THR A 288 -3.71 23.34 5.20
CA THR A 288 -3.93 23.69 3.79
C THR A 288 -5.07 22.87 3.20
N LEU A 289 -5.16 21.57 3.52
CA LEU A 289 -6.26 20.71 3.09
C LEU A 289 -7.59 21.16 3.67
N ALA A 290 -7.62 21.53 4.96
CA ALA A 290 -8.79 22.11 5.60
C ALA A 290 -9.26 23.40 4.90
N ALA A 291 -8.32 24.28 4.52
CA ALA A 291 -8.63 25.52 3.81
C ALA A 291 -9.24 25.23 2.44
N ARG A 292 -8.65 24.30 1.68
CA ARG A 292 -9.18 23.87 0.37
C ARG A 292 -10.57 23.26 0.49
N PHE A 293 -10.78 22.35 1.45
CA PHE A 293 -12.09 21.75 1.70
C PHE A 293 -13.16 22.81 1.96
N ILE A 294 -12.85 23.81 2.80
CA ILE A 294 -13.77 24.91 3.06
C ILE A 294 -13.99 25.74 1.80
N ALA A 295 -12.96 26.14 1.07
CA ALA A 295 -13.13 26.92 -0.16
C ALA A 295 -13.96 26.17 -1.22
N ASP A 296 -13.71 24.87 -1.41
CA ASP A 296 -14.41 24.01 -2.35
C ASP A 296 -15.89 23.85 -2.01
N ALA A 297 -16.22 23.75 -0.72
CA ALA A 297 -17.61 23.66 -0.24
C ALA A 297 -18.48 24.87 -0.64
N PHE A 298 -17.87 25.99 -1.06
CA PHE A 298 -18.58 27.18 -1.54
C PHE A 298 -18.15 27.63 -2.96
N SER A 299 -17.39 26.80 -3.69
CA SER A 299 -16.96 27.13 -5.06
C SER A 299 -18.04 26.75 -6.09
N ASN A 300 -18.34 27.65 -7.04
CA ASN A 300 -19.24 27.39 -8.18
C ASN A 300 -18.49 26.93 -9.44
N ASP A 301 -17.17 26.71 -9.35
CA ASP A 301 -16.33 26.36 -10.49
C ASP A 301 -16.39 24.85 -10.75
N ARG A 302 -17.35 24.41 -11.56
CA ARG A 302 -17.53 22.99 -11.91
C ARG A 302 -16.40 22.50 -12.80
N LEU A 303 -16.00 21.24 -12.63
CA LEU A 303 -15.12 20.62 -13.62
C LEU A 303 -15.92 20.44 -14.91
N SER A 304 -15.40 20.93 -16.04
CA SER A 304 -16.00 20.70 -17.35
C SER A 304 -15.58 19.32 -17.89
N LEU A 305 -15.99 18.24 -17.20
CA LEU A 305 -15.78 16.88 -17.68
C LEU A 305 -16.79 16.55 -18.79
N SER A 306 -16.31 15.87 -19.82
CA SER A 306 -17.14 15.32 -20.89
C SER A 306 -17.44 13.85 -20.61
N PHE A 307 -18.68 13.42 -20.86
CA PHE A 307 -19.16 12.06 -20.62
C PHE A 307 -19.82 11.48 -21.87
N SER A 308 -19.62 10.18 -22.10
CA SER A 308 -20.41 9.40 -23.05
C SER A 308 -21.40 8.51 -22.29
N VAL A 309 -22.64 8.45 -22.78
CA VAL A 309 -23.69 7.59 -22.23
C VAL A 309 -23.53 6.20 -22.82
N VAL A 310 -23.46 5.19 -21.97
CA VAL A 310 -23.44 3.77 -22.32
C VAL A 310 -24.78 3.17 -21.92
N GLU A 311 -25.55 2.72 -22.90
CA GLU A 311 -26.89 2.17 -22.66
C GLU A 311 -26.84 0.80 -21.97
N SER A 312 -27.80 0.51 -21.10
CA SER A 312 -27.90 -0.80 -20.44
C SER A 312 -28.00 -1.94 -21.47
N GLY A 313 -27.45 -3.10 -21.16
CA GLY A 313 -27.47 -4.24 -22.07
C GLY A 313 -26.83 -5.50 -21.48
N GLN A 314 -26.49 -6.43 -22.37
CA GLN A 314 -25.83 -7.68 -22.01
C GLN A 314 -24.60 -7.88 -22.89
N MET A 315 -23.56 -8.50 -22.34
CA MET A 315 -22.38 -8.94 -23.08
C MET A 315 -21.94 -10.32 -22.60
N THR A 316 -21.17 -11.01 -23.43
CA THR A 316 -20.28 -12.08 -22.96
C THR A 316 -18.98 -11.44 -22.48
N MET A 317 -18.68 -11.57 -21.19
CA MET A 317 -17.45 -11.08 -20.56
C MET A 317 -16.40 -12.19 -20.55
N GLY A 318 -15.14 -11.86 -20.86
CA GLY A 318 -14.05 -12.84 -21.00
C GLY A 318 -14.00 -13.54 -22.37
N GLU A 319 -13.03 -14.45 -22.54
CA GLU A 319 -12.76 -15.19 -23.79
C GLU A 319 -12.21 -16.59 -23.49
N ASN A 320 -12.81 -17.63 -24.07
CA ASN A 320 -12.45 -19.03 -23.82
C ASN A 320 -11.32 -19.54 -24.72
N ASN A 321 -11.24 -19.06 -25.95
CA ASN A 321 -10.40 -19.64 -26.99
C ASN A 321 -8.99 -19.08 -26.95
N GLN A 322 -8.86 -17.74 -26.99
CA GLN A 322 -7.58 -17.04 -27.11
C GLN A 322 -7.17 -16.24 -25.86
N GLY A 323 -8.08 -16.08 -24.90
CA GLY A 323 -7.78 -15.33 -23.66
C GLY A 323 -6.84 -16.07 -22.71
N GLY A 324 -6.22 -15.31 -21.81
CA GLY A 324 -5.46 -15.83 -20.67
C GLY A 324 -6.31 -16.72 -19.74
N PHE A 325 -5.65 -17.41 -18.80
CA PHE A 325 -6.34 -18.33 -17.87
C PHE A 325 -7.37 -17.60 -16.99
N ASP A 326 -7.14 -16.32 -16.71
CA ASP A 326 -7.95 -15.46 -15.83
C ASP A 326 -9.05 -14.69 -16.57
N GLU A 327 -9.05 -14.76 -17.90
CA GLU A 327 -10.14 -14.32 -18.78
C GLU A 327 -11.24 -15.39 -18.92
N LYS A 328 -11.02 -16.58 -18.34
CA LYS A 328 -11.88 -17.75 -18.44
C LYS A 328 -12.61 -18.07 -17.12
N PRO A 329 -13.84 -18.61 -17.17
CA PRO A 329 -14.62 -18.84 -18.38
C PRO A 329 -15.28 -17.55 -18.90
N ALA A 330 -15.47 -17.47 -20.21
CA ALA A 330 -16.36 -16.48 -20.81
C ALA A 330 -17.80 -16.71 -20.31
N HIS A 331 -18.48 -15.66 -19.85
CA HIS A 331 -19.77 -15.79 -19.18
C HIS A 331 -20.70 -14.59 -19.45
N PRO A 332 -22.04 -14.77 -19.42
CA PRO A 332 -22.98 -13.68 -19.67
C PRO A 332 -23.03 -12.67 -18.52
N VAL A 333 -22.90 -11.39 -18.84
CA VAL A 333 -23.00 -10.28 -17.89
C VAL A 333 -24.09 -9.32 -18.34
N ARG A 334 -25.00 -8.98 -17.44
CA ARG A 334 -26.02 -7.94 -17.64
C ARG A 334 -25.60 -6.65 -16.93
N ILE A 335 -25.51 -5.56 -17.69
CA ILE A 335 -25.47 -4.19 -17.17
C ILE A 335 -26.91 -3.71 -17.05
N SER A 336 -27.42 -3.59 -15.83
CA SER A 336 -28.86 -3.39 -15.59
C SER A 336 -29.35 -1.95 -15.80
N ARG A 337 -28.42 -0.99 -15.85
CA ARG A 337 -28.71 0.45 -15.94
C ARG A 337 -27.72 1.14 -16.87
N SER A 338 -28.20 2.08 -17.67
CA SER A 338 -27.33 2.97 -18.44
C SER A 338 -26.49 3.82 -17.48
N PHE A 339 -25.26 4.10 -17.89
CA PHE A 339 -24.30 4.89 -17.10
C PHE A 339 -23.54 5.86 -18.01
N ALA A 340 -22.96 6.91 -17.44
CA ALA A 340 -22.11 7.83 -18.18
C ALA A 340 -20.65 7.64 -17.74
N ILE A 341 -19.74 7.39 -18.67
CA ILE A 341 -18.30 7.30 -18.40
C ILE A 341 -17.59 8.48 -19.07
N THR A 342 -16.52 9.00 -18.46
CA THR A 342 -15.76 10.13 -19.03
C THR A 342 -15.33 9.83 -20.47
N SER A 343 -15.31 10.83 -21.34
CA SER A 343 -14.98 10.61 -22.75
C SER A 343 -13.50 10.34 -23.01
N ARG A 344 -12.65 10.71 -22.04
CA ARG A 344 -11.22 10.41 -21.99
C ARG A 344 -10.80 10.07 -20.57
N VAL A 345 -9.58 9.58 -20.43
CA VAL A 345 -8.90 9.53 -19.13
C VAL A 345 -8.82 10.92 -18.50
N ILE A 346 -8.84 10.96 -17.17
CA ILE A 346 -8.66 12.19 -16.40
C ILE A 346 -7.24 12.71 -16.63
N THR A 347 -7.12 14.01 -16.93
CA THR A 347 -5.84 14.64 -17.25
C THR A 347 -5.14 15.20 -16.03
N ASN A 348 -3.86 15.53 -16.18
CA ASN A 348 -3.09 16.22 -15.14
C ASN A 348 -3.78 17.51 -14.69
N SER A 349 -4.23 18.35 -15.62
CA SER A 349 -4.90 19.62 -15.28
C SER A 349 -6.23 19.44 -14.53
N GLU A 350 -6.96 18.36 -14.81
CA GLU A 350 -8.19 18.01 -14.10
C GLU A 350 -7.93 17.44 -12.72
N TYR A 351 -6.99 16.49 -12.62
CA TYR A 351 -6.63 15.85 -11.36
C TYR A 351 -5.95 16.84 -10.41
N GLU A 352 -5.17 17.80 -10.92
CA GLU A 352 -4.54 18.84 -10.11
C GLU A 352 -5.52 19.83 -9.50
N ARG A 353 -6.78 19.88 -9.95
CA ARG A 353 -7.84 20.60 -9.24
C ARG A 353 -8.18 19.93 -7.90
N PHE A 354 -7.99 18.61 -7.81
CA PHE A 354 -8.14 17.83 -6.58
C PHE A 354 -6.85 17.80 -5.77
N ASP A 355 -5.72 17.47 -6.40
CA ASP A 355 -4.39 17.45 -5.79
C ASP A 355 -3.38 18.30 -6.59
N PRO A 356 -3.27 19.60 -6.31
CA PRO A 356 -2.26 20.47 -6.94
C PRO A 356 -0.83 19.98 -6.77
N GLY A 357 -0.55 19.17 -5.73
CA GLY A 357 0.76 18.57 -5.49
C GLY A 357 1.12 17.49 -6.50
N HIS A 358 0.16 17.00 -7.28
CA HIS A 358 0.36 16.02 -8.34
C HIS A 358 1.30 16.50 -9.45
N ARG A 359 1.42 17.83 -9.64
CA ARG A 359 2.29 18.45 -10.64
C ARG A 359 3.75 17.98 -10.58
N LYS A 360 4.22 17.55 -9.41
CA LYS A 360 5.58 16.99 -9.22
C LYS A 360 5.83 15.68 -10.00
N TRP A 361 4.76 14.98 -10.41
CA TRP A 361 4.84 13.72 -11.14
C TRP A 361 4.91 13.90 -12.66
N ARG A 362 4.59 15.09 -13.17
CA ARG A 362 4.72 15.42 -14.59
C ARG A 362 6.17 15.30 -15.03
N GLY A 363 6.41 14.67 -16.18
CA GLY A 363 7.73 14.52 -16.76
C GLY A 363 8.69 13.61 -15.99
N VAL A 364 8.25 13.01 -14.86
CA VAL A 364 9.02 11.95 -14.18
C VAL A 364 9.24 10.77 -15.11
N THR A 365 8.28 10.55 -16.01
CA THR A 365 8.43 9.66 -17.16
C THR A 365 8.15 10.43 -18.44
N ARG A 366 8.45 9.82 -19.59
CA ARG A 366 8.12 10.37 -20.91
C ARG A 366 6.63 10.19 -21.29
N ILE A 367 5.82 9.60 -20.41
CA ILE A 367 4.42 9.20 -20.67
C ILE A 367 3.43 10.33 -20.37
N SER A 368 3.64 11.10 -19.31
CA SER A 368 2.72 12.14 -18.85
C SER A 368 3.48 13.36 -18.35
N LYS A 369 3.29 14.49 -19.03
CA LYS A 369 4.06 15.73 -18.86
C LYS A 369 3.16 16.97 -18.95
N ASP A 370 2.30 17.04 -19.94
CA ASP A 370 1.55 18.24 -20.28
C ASP A 370 0.16 18.25 -19.60
N ASP A 371 -0.57 19.37 -19.69
CA ASP A 371 -1.86 19.57 -19.00
C ASP A 371 -2.94 18.58 -19.43
N ASP A 372 -2.90 18.17 -20.70
CA ASP A 372 -3.85 17.26 -21.33
C ASP A 372 -3.37 15.80 -21.35
N ASP A 373 -2.21 15.52 -20.75
CA ASP A 373 -1.74 14.16 -20.59
C ASP A 373 -2.48 13.44 -19.45
N PRO A 374 -2.57 12.10 -19.47
CA PRO A 374 -3.24 11.33 -18.42
C PRO A 374 -2.59 11.54 -17.04
N ALA A 375 -3.41 11.70 -16.00
CA ALA A 375 -2.92 11.67 -14.63
C ALA A 375 -2.50 10.24 -14.25
N VAL A 376 -1.19 10.03 -14.08
CA VAL A 376 -0.55 8.76 -13.65
C VAL A 376 0.16 8.95 -12.31
N TYR A 377 0.69 7.90 -11.69
CA TYR A 377 1.11 7.90 -10.28
C TYR A 377 -0.06 8.13 -9.32
N VAL A 378 -1.25 7.68 -9.72
CA VAL A 378 -2.47 7.70 -8.92
C VAL A 378 -2.73 6.30 -8.37
N SER A 379 -2.82 6.16 -7.05
CA SER A 379 -3.23 4.88 -6.45
C SER A 379 -4.73 4.68 -6.54
N TRP A 380 -5.22 3.44 -6.40
CA TRP A 380 -6.66 3.18 -6.38
C TRP A 380 -7.38 3.99 -5.30
N HIS A 381 -6.73 4.15 -4.13
CA HIS A 381 -7.25 4.97 -3.04
C HIS A 381 -7.38 6.45 -3.42
N ASP A 382 -6.39 6.99 -4.14
CA ASP A 382 -6.43 8.37 -4.64
C ASP A 382 -7.52 8.55 -5.69
N ALA A 383 -7.67 7.58 -6.60
CA ALA A 383 -8.68 7.62 -7.67
C ALA A 383 -10.11 7.59 -7.09
N VAL A 384 -10.35 6.80 -6.04
CA VAL A 384 -11.62 6.81 -5.30
C VAL A 384 -11.81 8.14 -4.57
N ALA A 385 -10.76 8.73 -3.99
CA ALA A 385 -10.85 10.03 -3.34
C ALA A 385 -11.17 11.15 -4.33
N PHE A 386 -10.57 11.13 -5.52
CA PHE A 386 -10.88 12.04 -6.63
C PHE A 386 -12.36 11.96 -7.02
N CYS A 387 -12.91 10.75 -7.19
CA CYS A 387 -14.33 10.57 -7.50
C CYS A 387 -15.24 11.15 -6.40
N ARG A 388 -14.90 10.95 -5.12
CA ARG A 388 -15.67 11.51 -3.99
C ARG A 388 -15.63 13.03 -3.94
N TRP A 389 -14.44 13.61 -4.12
CA TRP A 389 -14.25 15.05 -4.18
C TRP A 389 -15.06 15.67 -5.32
N LEU A 390 -14.98 15.09 -6.52
CA LEU A 390 -15.73 15.53 -7.67
C LEU A 390 -17.24 15.46 -7.40
N GLY A 391 -17.72 14.39 -6.74
CA GLY A 391 -19.13 14.24 -6.43
C GLY A 391 -19.65 15.21 -5.38
N HIS A 392 -18.81 15.55 -4.40
CA HIS A 392 -19.12 16.63 -3.46
C HIS A 392 -19.19 17.99 -4.18
N LYS A 393 -18.25 18.26 -5.08
CA LYS A 393 -18.16 19.52 -5.82
C LYS A 393 -19.33 19.76 -6.76
N GLU A 394 -19.86 18.71 -7.38
CA GLU A 394 -20.94 18.82 -8.37
C GLU A 394 -22.33 18.44 -7.85
N GLY A 395 -22.41 17.89 -6.63
CA GLY A 395 -23.67 17.44 -6.02
C GLY A 395 -24.26 16.20 -6.69
N VAL A 396 -23.46 15.43 -7.42
CA VAL A 396 -23.85 14.19 -8.10
C VAL A 396 -22.82 13.09 -7.82
N PRO A 397 -23.21 11.81 -7.70
CA PRO A 397 -22.26 10.76 -7.35
C PRO A 397 -21.35 10.39 -8.54
N TYR A 398 -20.05 10.32 -8.25
CA TYR A 398 -19.02 9.81 -9.15
C TYR A 398 -18.28 8.63 -8.52
N ARG A 399 -17.80 7.72 -9.37
CA ARG A 399 -17.03 6.54 -8.96
C ARG A 399 -16.13 6.05 -10.08
N LEU A 400 -15.25 5.09 -9.78
CA LEU A 400 -14.58 4.29 -10.79
C LEU A 400 -15.59 3.41 -11.54
N PRO A 401 -15.35 3.08 -12.82
CA PRO A 401 -16.11 2.05 -13.51
C PRO A 401 -15.92 0.71 -12.78
N THR A 402 -16.95 -0.14 -12.82
CA THR A 402 -16.71 -1.57 -12.59
C THR A 402 -15.94 -2.17 -13.76
N GLU A 403 -15.27 -3.30 -13.55
CA GLU A 403 -14.58 -4.06 -14.60
C GLU A 403 -15.55 -4.39 -15.74
N ALA A 404 -16.77 -4.85 -15.38
CA ALA A 404 -17.82 -5.16 -16.35
C ALA A 404 -18.30 -3.93 -17.12
N GLU A 405 -18.50 -2.78 -16.45
CA GLU A 405 -18.86 -1.55 -17.15
C GLU A 405 -17.75 -1.06 -18.08
N TRP A 406 -16.49 -1.20 -17.68
CA TRP A 406 -15.35 -0.83 -18.53
C TRP A 406 -15.33 -1.70 -19.81
N GLU A 407 -15.41 -3.03 -19.67
CA GLU A 407 -15.41 -3.93 -20.83
C GLU A 407 -16.66 -3.71 -21.70
N PHE A 408 -17.83 -3.52 -21.09
CA PHE A 408 -19.07 -3.26 -21.81
C PHE A 408 -19.02 -1.94 -22.59
N ALA A 409 -18.50 -0.87 -21.99
CA ALA A 409 -18.29 0.40 -22.67
C ALA A 409 -17.29 0.27 -23.83
N ARG A 410 -16.18 -0.45 -23.64
CA ARG A 410 -15.18 -0.65 -24.69
C ARG A 410 -15.72 -1.47 -25.87
N ARG A 411 -16.54 -2.48 -25.61
CA ARG A 411 -17.19 -3.30 -26.65
C ARG A 411 -18.28 -2.52 -27.41
N SER A 412 -19.11 -1.76 -26.69
CA SER A 412 -20.23 -1.03 -27.29
C SER A 412 -19.82 0.27 -28.00
N GLN A 413 -18.74 0.92 -27.54
CA GLN A 413 -18.28 2.21 -28.05
C GLN A 413 -16.75 2.22 -28.23
N PRO A 414 -16.19 1.42 -29.15
CA PRO A 414 -14.73 1.28 -29.30
C PRO A 414 -14.01 2.62 -29.52
N LYS A 415 -14.62 3.54 -30.28
CA LYS A 415 -14.12 4.90 -30.56
C LYS A 415 -13.88 5.74 -29.31
N LEU A 416 -14.65 5.52 -28.24
CA LEU A 416 -14.49 6.23 -26.96
C LEU A 416 -13.13 5.98 -26.30
N PHE A 417 -12.50 4.86 -26.67
CA PHE A 417 -11.25 4.37 -26.09
C PHE A 417 -10.12 4.34 -27.14
N GLU A 418 -10.35 4.79 -28.38
CA GLU A 418 -9.30 4.91 -29.40
C GLU A 418 -8.22 5.91 -28.98
N HIS A 419 -8.61 6.98 -28.27
CA HIS A 419 -7.69 7.99 -27.73
C HIS A 419 -7.14 7.67 -26.33
N ASP A 420 -7.68 6.66 -25.64
CA ASP A 420 -7.03 6.10 -24.44
C ASP A 420 -5.79 5.28 -24.80
N GLY A 421 -5.81 4.73 -26.03
CA GLY A 421 -5.09 3.56 -26.48
C GLY A 421 -3.64 3.75 -26.92
N ALA A 422 -2.86 4.61 -26.27
CA ALA A 422 -1.41 4.65 -26.50
C ALA A 422 -0.54 4.57 -25.25
N VAL A 423 -1.06 4.80 -24.01
CA VAL A 423 -0.13 5.04 -22.89
C VAL A 423 -0.50 4.53 -21.48
N VAL A 424 -1.78 4.36 -21.09
CA VAL A 424 -2.13 4.04 -19.67
C VAL A 424 -3.31 3.07 -19.47
N GLU A 425 -3.22 2.25 -18.42
CA GLU A 425 -4.29 1.42 -17.85
C GLU A 425 -5.23 2.25 -16.97
N ASN A 426 -6.43 1.74 -16.67
CA ASN A 426 -7.45 2.44 -15.88
C ASN A 426 -7.81 1.62 -14.65
N TRP A 427 -7.82 2.28 -13.48
CA TRP A 427 -8.39 1.68 -12.28
C TRP A 427 -9.87 1.35 -12.45
N CYS A 428 -10.23 0.12 -12.10
CA CYS A 428 -11.61 -0.30 -11.88
C CYS A 428 -11.90 -0.37 -10.38
N LEU A 429 -13.18 -0.37 -10.02
CA LEU A 429 -13.62 -0.49 -8.63
C LEU A 429 -13.34 -1.89 -8.05
N ASP A 430 -13.38 -2.90 -8.90
CA ASP A 430 -13.45 -4.31 -8.59
C ASP A 430 -12.21 -4.81 -7.87
N GLY A 431 -12.43 -5.72 -6.91
CA GLY A 431 -11.34 -6.53 -6.39
C GLY A 431 -11.11 -7.71 -7.33
N TYR A 432 -9.85 -7.96 -7.65
CA TYR A 432 -9.47 -8.99 -8.62
C TYR A 432 -9.76 -10.39 -8.07
N GLY A 433 -10.21 -11.30 -8.94
CA GLY A 433 -10.42 -12.71 -8.64
C GLY A 433 -10.90 -13.50 -9.85
N PRO A 434 -11.08 -14.83 -9.71
CA PRO A 434 -11.43 -15.70 -10.82
C PRO A 434 -12.86 -15.42 -11.32
N TYR A 435 -13.08 -15.59 -12.62
CA TYR A 435 -14.42 -15.65 -13.16
C TYR A 435 -15.14 -16.93 -12.72
N ALA A 436 -16.46 -16.84 -12.59
CA ALA A 436 -17.34 -17.96 -12.30
C ALA A 436 -18.22 -18.23 -13.52
N ALA A 437 -18.56 -19.49 -13.75
CA ALA A 437 -19.54 -19.84 -14.75
C ALA A 437 -20.94 -19.33 -14.35
N GLY A 438 -21.76 -19.00 -15.35
CA GLY A 438 -23.14 -18.57 -15.17
C GLY A 438 -23.35 -17.06 -15.35
N SER A 439 -24.62 -16.67 -15.42
CA SER A 439 -24.98 -15.28 -15.68
C SER A 439 -24.92 -14.43 -14.41
N VAL A 440 -24.31 -13.25 -14.51
CA VAL A 440 -24.26 -12.26 -13.42
C VAL A 440 -24.84 -10.93 -13.86
N THR A 441 -25.38 -10.17 -12.90
CA THR A 441 -25.87 -8.80 -13.12
C THR A 441 -25.04 -7.84 -12.28
N ASP A 442 -24.52 -6.80 -12.93
CA ASP A 442 -23.68 -5.74 -12.36
C ASP A 442 -22.61 -6.26 -11.36
N PRO A 443 -21.67 -7.14 -11.79
CA PRO A 443 -20.65 -7.67 -10.91
C PRO A 443 -19.70 -6.57 -10.42
N THR A 444 -19.21 -6.72 -9.18
CA THR A 444 -18.25 -5.79 -8.54
C THR A 444 -16.99 -6.51 -8.04
N GLY A 445 -16.69 -7.67 -8.63
CA GLY A 445 -15.56 -8.54 -8.27
C GLY A 445 -15.59 -9.01 -6.81
N PHE A 446 -14.40 -9.11 -6.22
CA PHE A 446 -14.15 -9.64 -4.88
C PHE A 446 -13.70 -8.52 -3.93
N PRO A 447 -14.59 -7.85 -3.16
CA PRO A 447 -14.23 -6.68 -2.37
C PRO A 447 -13.08 -6.88 -1.38
N ALA A 448 -12.91 -8.12 -0.89
CA ALA A 448 -11.86 -8.53 0.04
C ALA A 448 -10.51 -8.82 -0.63
N SER A 449 -10.44 -8.84 -1.96
CA SER A 449 -9.20 -9.08 -2.69
C SER A 449 -8.14 -8.04 -2.32
N PRO A 450 -6.88 -8.47 -2.10
CA PRO A 450 -5.78 -7.55 -1.88
C PRO A 450 -5.37 -6.77 -3.15
N ILE A 451 -5.89 -7.18 -4.31
CA ILE A 451 -5.59 -6.61 -5.63
C ILE A 451 -6.85 -5.96 -6.20
N ARG A 452 -6.68 -4.83 -6.88
CA ARG A 452 -7.74 -4.16 -7.65
C ARG A 452 -7.49 -4.32 -9.14
N VAL A 453 -8.57 -4.45 -9.89
CA VAL A 453 -8.51 -4.62 -11.35
C VAL A 453 -8.05 -3.32 -12.01
N THR A 454 -7.17 -3.45 -13.00
CA THR A 454 -6.88 -2.41 -14.00
C THR A 454 -7.21 -2.91 -15.40
N ARG A 455 -7.61 -1.99 -16.30
CA ARG A 455 -8.03 -2.32 -17.67
C ARG A 455 -7.48 -1.32 -18.70
N GLY A 456 -7.14 -1.80 -19.89
CA GLY A 456 -6.51 -0.98 -20.95
C GLY A 456 -4.98 -1.02 -20.87
N GLY A 457 -4.30 0.06 -21.25
CA GLY A 457 -2.82 0.14 -21.24
C GLY A 457 -2.15 0.20 -22.61
N PRO A 458 -0.83 0.53 -22.68
CA PRO A 458 -0.06 0.57 -23.91
C PRO A 458 0.15 -0.84 -24.49
N TRP A 459 -0.03 -0.94 -25.81
CA TRP A 459 -0.14 -2.17 -26.61
C TRP A 459 1.24 -2.76 -27.00
N LYS A 460 2.33 -2.35 -26.32
CA LYS A 460 3.72 -2.54 -26.77
C LYS A 460 4.53 -3.56 -25.95
N SER A 461 3.92 -4.63 -25.47
CA SER A 461 4.69 -5.80 -25.02
C SER A 461 4.10 -7.07 -25.60
N THR A 462 4.79 -7.61 -26.61
CA THR A 462 4.53 -8.88 -27.33
C THR A 462 3.24 -8.92 -28.15
N ASP A 463 3.34 -9.49 -29.35
CA ASP A 463 2.34 -9.44 -30.43
C ASP A 463 0.98 -10.14 -30.13
N ASN A 464 0.69 -10.52 -28.89
CA ASN A 464 -0.46 -11.36 -28.52
C ASN A 464 -1.33 -10.83 -27.35
N LEU A 465 -1.12 -9.62 -26.80
CA LEU A 465 -1.68 -9.31 -25.46
C LEU A 465 -2.59 -8.10 -25.21
N PRO A 466 -3.02 -7.27 -26.18
CA PRO A 466 -4.14 -6.41 -25.85
C PRO A 466 -5.33 -6.79 -26.74
N HIS A 467 -6.24 -7.54 -26.12
CA HIS A 467 -7.60 -7.69 -26.57
C HIS A 467 -8.53 -7.13 -25.49
N VAL A 468 -9.76 -6.80 -25.88
CA VAL A 468 -10.73 -6.13 -25.00
C VAL A 468 -10.97 -6.86 -23.67
N THR A 469 -10.66 -8.15 -23.60
CA THR A 469 -10.85 -9.06 -22.48
C THR A 469 -9.68 -9.14 -21.50
N ASN A 470 -8.47 -8.70 -21.84
CA ASN A 470 -7.29 -8.81 -20.97
C ASN A 470 -7.49 -8.07 -19.63
N ARG A 471 -7.23 -8.76 -18.52
CA ARG A 471 -7.48 -8.29 -17.14
C ARG A 471 -6.15 -8.10 -16.42
N LEU A 472 -5.84 -6.85 -16.08
CA LEU A 472 -4.65 -6.53 -15.30
C LEU A 472 -5.03 -6.31 -13.84
N GLY A 473 -4.03 -6.32 -12.97
CA GLY A 473 -4.21 -6.04 -11.56
C GLY A 473 -3.10 -5.18 -10.99
N ASN A 474 -3.41 -4.49 -9.91
CA ASN A 474 -2.38 -3.88 -9.09
C ASN A 474 -2.80 -3.75 -7.61
N VAL A 475 -1.81 -3.67 -6.73
CA VAL A 475 -2.01 -3.40 -5.31
C VAL A 475 -2.61 -1.99 -5.15
N PRO A 476 -3.73 -1.81 -4.43
CA PRO A 476 -4.48 -0.55 -4.41
C PRO A 476 -3.72 0.68 -3.85
N GLY A 477 -2.62 0.46 -3.12
CA GLY A 477 -1.75 1.53 -2.63
C GLY A 477 -0.61 1.91 -3.58
N ASP A 478 -0.42 1.19 -4.68
CA ASP A 478 0.65 1.43 -5.63
C ASP A 478 0.43 2.70 -6.44
N ARG A 479 1.51 3.45 -6.65
CA ARG A 479 1.54 4.66 -7.51
C ARG A 479 2.63 4.46 -8.54
N ASN A 480 2.22 4.20 -9.77
CA ASN A 480 3.14 3.93 -10.87
C ASN A 480 2.79 4.74 -12.12
N ARG A 481 3.67 4.67 -13.11
CA ARG A 481 3.61 5.47 -14.34
C ARG A 481 2.59 5.01 -15.38
N VAL A 482 1.95 3.85 -15.21
CA VAL A 482 1.08 3.27 -16.24
C VAL A 482 -0.40 3.22 -15.87
N VAL A 483 -0.79 3.53 -14.63
CA VAL A 483 -2.20 3.47 -14.21
C VAL A 483 -2.78 4.87 -13.98
N GLY A 484 -3.88 5.17 -14.69
CA GLY A 484 -4.68 6.39 -14.60
C GLY A 484 -6.14 6.14 -14.22
N ILE A 485 -7.01 7.12 -14.53
CA ILE A 485 -8.38 7.17 -14.04
C ILE A 485 -9.36 7.43 -15.19
N ARG A 486 -10.46 6.66 -15.20
CA ARG A 486 -11.73 7.03 -15.82
C ARG A 486 -12.80 7.10 -14.74
N VAL A 487 -13.79 7.97 -14.93
CA VAL A 487 -14.84 8.19 -13.94
C VAL A 487 -16.20 7.88 -14.56
N VAL A 488 -17.05 7.24 -13.78
CA VAL A 488 -18.46 7.03 -14.07
C VAL A 488 -19.31 8.00 -13.25
N LEU A 489 -20.20 8.72 -13.94
CA LEU A 489 -21.30 9.47 -13.35
C LEU A 489 -22.42 8.50 -13.00
N GLY A 490 -22.69 8.32 -11.71
CA GLY A 490 -23.75 7.45 -11.25
C GLY A 490 -23.47 6.79 -9.91
N HIS A 491 -24.52 6.17 -9.36
CA HIS A 491 -24.42 5.41 -8.12
C HIS A 491 -23.69 4.08 -8.37
N LEU A 492 -23.21 3.46 -7.29
CA LEU A 492 -22.73 2.08 -7.36
C LEU A 492 -23.85 1.16 -7.86
N PRO A 493 -23.52 0.18 -8.71
CA PRO A 493 -24.50 -0.85 -9.07
C PRO A 493 -24.96 -1.61 -7.81
N ARG A 494 -26.22 -2.05 -7.79
CA ARG A 494 -26.71 -2.96 -6.75
C ARG A 494 -26.18 -4.35 -7.04
N SER A 495 -24.96 -4.60 -6.57
CA SER A 495 -24.20 -5.83 -6.82
C SER A 495 -24.97 -7.08 -6.40
N SER A 496 -24.84 -8.14 -7.20
CA SER A 496 -25.12 -9.51 -6.74
C SER A 496 -24.11 -9.90 -5.65
N LYS A 497 -24.47 -10.82 -4.74
CA LYS A 497 -23.59 -11.21 -3.61
C LYS A 497 -22.19 -11.55 -4.13
N SER A 498 -21.17 -10.80 -3.68
CA SER A 498 -19.78 -11.07 -4.03
C SER A 498 -19.32 -12.40 -3.44
N GLY A 499 -18.64 -13.22 -4.25
CA GLY A 499 -18.02 -14.45 -3.78
C GLY A 499 -16.85 -14.20 -2.83
N ALA A 500 -16.49 -15.23 -2.05
CA ALA A 500 -15.21 -15.27 -1.34
C ALA A 500 -14.11 -15.76 -2.30
N LEU A 501 -12.88 -15.27 -2.12
CA LEU A 501 -11.74 -15.82 -2.86
C LEU A 501 -11.55 -17.30 -2.51
N PRO A 502 -11.22 -18.16 -3.48
CA PRO A 502 -11.02 -19.58 -3.21
C PRO A 502 -9.80 -19.78 -2.30
N THR A 503 -9.97 -20.62 -1.27
CA THR A 503 -8.86 -21.05 -0.41
C THR A 503 -7.91 -21.95 -1.20
N ARG A 504 -6.60 -21.66 -1.17
CA ARG A 504 -5.56 -22.43 -1.89
C ARG A 504 -5.15 -23.69 -1.15
N ARG A 505 -4.60 -24.70 -1.84
CA ARG A 505 -4.24 -25.99 -1.23
C ARG A 505 -3.32 -25.84 0.00
N TRP A 506 -2.29 -25.00 -0.10
CA TRP A 506 -1.35 -24.72 1.00
C TRP A 506 -1.98 -23.97 2.20
N GLN A 507 -3.18 -23.41 2.04
CA GLN A 507 -3.95 -22.70 3.07
C GLN A 507 -4.96 -23.59 3.80
N ARG A 508 -5.34 -24.73 3.21
CA ARG A 508 -6.36 -25.62 3.77
C ARG A 508 -5.77 -26.51 4.86
N ASP A 509 -6.60 -26.79 5.86
CA ASP A 509 -6.32 -27.78 6.91
C ASP A 509 -4.99 -27.52 7.64
N VAL A 510 -4.64 -26.24 7.85
CA VAL A 510 -3.41 -25.84 8.54
C VAL A 510 -3.63 -25.90 10.05
N VAL A 511 -3.00 -26.89 10.68
CA VAL A 511 -3.03 -27.06 12.13
C VAL A 511 -2.34 -25.88 12.79
N GLN A 512 -3.00 -25.24 13.76
CA GLN A 512 -2.45 -24.07 14.47
C GLN A 512 -1.69 -24.43 15.76
N LYS A 513 -1.85 -25.66 16.23
CA LYS A 513 -1.18 -26.17 17.43
C LYS A 513 0.33 -26.26 17.19
N ARG A 514 1.12 -25.75 18.14
CA ARG A 514 2.58 -25.88 18.10
C ARG A 514 3.00 -27.35 18.16
N HIS A 515 4.00 -27.68 17.36
CA HIS A 515 4.62 -28.99 17.31
C HIS A 515 5.90 -29.03 18.15
N ALA A 516 6.07 -30.14 18.88
CA ALA A 516 7.32 -30.45 19.55
C ALA A 516 8.25 -31.17 18.56
N TRP A 517 9.13 -30.41 17.93
CA TRP A 517 10.09 -30.91 16.95
C TRP A 517 10.95 -32.03 17.55
N LYS A 518 11.01 -33.17 16.87
CA LYS A 518 11.81 -34.33 17.26
C LYS A 518 12.66 -34.78 16.09
N ALA A 519 13.97 -34.76 16.29
CA ALA A 519 14.94 -35.17 15.29
C ALA A 519 14.74 -36.66 14.93
N PRO A 520 14.93 -37.05 13.66
CA PRO A 520 14.88 -38.44 13.22
C PRO A 520 16.01 -39.29 13.82
N VAL A 521 17.12 -38.66 14.21
CA VAL A 521 18.28 -39.28 14.83
C VAL A 521 18.83 -38.39 15.94
N SER A 522 19.73 -38.91 16.79
CA SER A 522 20.45 -38.05 17.73
C SER A 522 21.33 -37.02 17.01
N ALA A 523 21.55 -35.85 17.61
CA ALA A 523 22.34 -34.78 16.99
C ALA A 523 23.80 -35.17 16.64
N LYS A 524 24.34 -36.21 17.30
CA LYS A 524 25.69 -36.75 17.03
C LYS A 524 25.71 -37.78 15.89
N GLN A 525 24.56 -38.35 15.54
CA GLN A 525 24.46 -39.36 14.50
C GLN A 525 24.31 -38.67 13.13
N PRO A 526 25.22 -38.92 12.18
CA PRO A 526 25.09 -38.39 10.82
C PRO A 526 23.80 -38.82 10.16
N TRP A 527 23.09 -37.88 9.53
CA TRP A 527 21.85 -38.16 8.81
C TRP A 527 21.69 -37.29 7.57
N PHE A 528 21.35 -37.95 6.47
CA PHE A 528 20.99 -37.36 5.17
C PHE A 528 19.80 -38.16 4.62
N ALA A 529 18.69 -37.48 4.34
CA ALA A 529 17.54 -38.09 3.72
C ALA A 529 17.61 -37.98 2.20
N GLU A 530 16.95 -38.92 1.52
CA GLU A 530 16.79 -38.86 0.08
C GLU A 530 16.18 -37.51 -0.37
N PRO A 531 16.74 -36.86 -1.41
CA PRO A 531 16.18 -35.64 -1.97
C PRO A 531 14.78 -35.88 -2.54
N ILE A 532 13.86 -34.94 -2.32
CA ILE A 532 12.48 -35.04 -2.81
C ILE A 532 12.07 -33.79 -3.60
N PRO A 533 11.17 -33.90 -4.60
CA PRO A 533 10.66 -32.74 -5.31
C PRO A 533 9.68 -31.93 -4.43
N PHE A 534 9.73 -30.60 -4.52
CA PHE A 534 8.76 -29.70 -3.87
C PHE A 534 7.94 -28.86 -4.86
N ALA A 535 8.47 -28.59 -6.06
CA ALA A 535 7.84 -27.78 -7.10
C ALA A 535 6.90 -28.61 -8.01
N LYS A 536 5.92 -29.30 -7.40
CA LYS A 536 5.03 -30.23 -8.11
C LYS A 536 3.83 -29.51 -8.72
N ILE A 537 3.92 -29.09 -9.98
CA ILE A 537 2.86 -28.37 -10.69
C ILE A 537 1.78 -29.35 -11.23
N PRO A 538 0.51 -29.23 -10.80
CA PRO A 538 -0.58 -30.03 -11.37
C PRO A 538 -0.83 -29.69 -12.84
N PRO A 539 -1.04 -30.67 -13.74
CA PRO A 539 -1.29 -30.39 -15.16
C PRO A 539 -2.46 -29.42 -15.43
N ARG A 540 -3.50 -29.45 -14.58
CA ARG A 540 -4.67 -28.57 -14.69
C ARG A 540 -4.40 -27.10 -14.39
N LEU A 541 -3.25 -26.76 -13.81
CA LEU A 541 -2.83 -25.39 -13.51
C LEU A 541 -1.75 -24.90 -14.48
N ASP A 542 -1.25 -25.78 -15.36
CA ASP A 542 -0.22 -25.45 -16.35
C ASP A 542 -0.81 -24.60 -17.49
N GLY A 543 -0.06 -23.60 -17.93
CA GLY A 543 -0.56 -22.55 -18.82
C GLY A 543 -1.32 -21.42 -18.09
N GLY A 544 -1.23 -21.38 -16.75
CA GLY A 544 -1.82 -20.34 -15.92
C GLY A 544 -2.86 -20.89 -14.92
N PRO A 545 -2.79 -20.52 -13.63
CA PRO A 545 -1.89 -19.52 -13.04
C PRO A 545 -0.46 -20.02 -12.79
N LEU A 546 -0.14 -21.29 -13.08
CA LEU A 546 1.20 -21.85 -12.89
C LEU A 546 1.76 -22.36 -14.23
N PHE A 547 3.06 -22.62 -14.25
CA PHE A 547 3.78 -23.04 -15.45
C PHE A 547 4.78 -24.15 -15.13
N THR A 548 4.78 -25.22 -15.91
CA THR A 548 5.66 -26.38 -15.68
C THR A 548 7.11 -26.11 -16.12
N LYS A 549 7.30 -25.30 -17.17
CA LYS A 549 8.59 -25.10 -17.84
C LYS A 549 9.63 -24.39 -16.97
N HIS A 550 9.25 -23.32 -16.27
CA HIS A 550 10.19 -22.49 -15.53
C HIS A 550 9.73 -22.24 -14.09
N ASN A 551 10.40 -22.88 -13.13
CA ASN A 551 10.16 -22.76 -11.69
C ASN A 551 11.50 -22.54 -10.97
N HIS A 552 11.67 -21.38 -10.34
CA HIS A 552 12.99 -20.94 -9.89
C HIS A 552 12.92 -19.90 -8.75
N CYS A 553 14.09 -19.49 -8.23
CA CYS A 553 14.25 -18.53 -7.12
C CYS A 553 13.40 -18.86 -5.88
N PRO A 554 13.67 -19.99 -5.24
CA PRO A 554 12.85 -20.48 -4.14
C PRO A 554 13.17 -19.78 -2.81
N GLY A 555 12.24 -19.89 -1.85
CA GLY A 555 12.39 -19.56 -0.44
C GLY A 555 11.69 -20.60 0.44
N ILE A 556 12.21 -20.85 1.64
CA ILE A 556 11.68 -21.84 2.58
C ILE A 556 11.62 -21.30 4.01
N ALA A 557 10.54 -21.59 4.71
CA ALA A 557 10.39 -21.30 6.12
C ALA A 557 9.73 -22.48 6.85
N TRP A 558 10.16 -22.74 8.08
CA TRP A 558 9.46 -23.66 8.97
C TRP A 558 8.38 -22.94 9.78
N CYS A 559 7.30 -23.65 10.02
CA CYS A 559 6.13 -23.19 10.76
C CYS A 559 6.12 -23.77 12.19
N PRO A 560 5.65 -23.02 13.20
CA PRO A 560 5.53 -23.52 14.57
C PRO A 560 4.76 -24.84 14.74
N ASN A 561 3.85 -25.16 13.82
CA ASN A 561 3.06 -26.38 13.79
C ASN A 561 3.80 -27.63 13.24
N GLY A 562 5.08 -27.52 12.89
CA GLY A 562 5.86 -28.63 12.35
C GLY A 562 5.90 -28.69 10.82
N ASP A 563 5.18 -27.82 10.13
CA ASP A 563 5.19 -27.77 8.66
C ASP A 563 6.42 -27.02 8.12
N LEU A 564 6.74 -27.26 6.85
CA LEU A 564 7.54 -26.36 6.02
C LEU A 564 6.67 -25.74 4.95
N LEU A 565 6.91 -24.47 4.64
CA LEU A 565 6.29 -23.75 3.54
C LEU A 565 7.37 -23.28 2.58
N ALA A 566 7.25 -23.69 1.31
CA ALA A 566 8.13 -23.27 0.23
C ALA A 566 7.36 -22.34 -0.73
N VAL A 567 8.04 -21.31 -1.21
CA VAL A 567 7.55 -20.39 -2.26
C VAL A 567 8.61 -20.24 -3.34
N TRP A 568 8.21 -20.06 -4.59
CA TRP A 568 9.11 -19.85 -5.74
C TRP A 568 8.33 -19.15 -6.85
N TYR A 569 9.02 -18.53 -7.81
CA TYR A 569 8.29 -18.01 -8.97
C TYR A 569 8.09 -19.08 -10.03
N THR A 570 6.97 -18.99 -10.72
CA THR A 570 6.55 -19.83 -11.84
C THR A 570 6.24 -18.94 -13.02
N THR A 571 6.78 -19.25 -14.20
CA THR A 571 6.68 -18.36 -15.35
C THR A 571 6.84 -19.10 -16.68
N ILE A 572 6.49 -18.46 -17.80
CA ILE A 572 6.93 -18.90 -19.12
C ILE A 572 8.35 -18.40 -19.35
N GLU A 573 8.58 -17.12 -19.07
CA GLU A 573 9.88 -16.46 -19.15
C GLU A 573 10.12 -15.49 -17.98
N GLU A 574 11.38 -15.31 -17.55
CA GLU A 574 11.67 -14.52 -16.33
C GLU A 574 11.32 -13.04 -16.44
N TRP A 575 11.23 -12.48 -17.66
CA TRP A 575 10.85 -11.09 -17.91
C TRP A 575 9.35 -10.90 -18.17
N GLY A 576 8.60 -12.01 -18.30
CA GLY A 576 7.19 -12.02 -18.66
C GLY A 576 6.28 -11.36 -17.61
N ARG A 577 5.06 -11.03 -18.03
CA ARG A 577 4.02 -10.43 -17.17
C ARG A 577 3.14 -11.49 -16.51
N GLU A 578 3.16 -12.72 -17.02
CA GLU A 578 2.49 -13.90 -16.48
C GLU A 578 3.16 -14.46 -15.21
N HIS A 579 4.30 -13.88 -14.83
CA HIS A 579 5.16 -14.34 -13.76
C HIS A 579 4.46 -14.27 -12.40
N ALA A 580 4.14 -15.45 -11.84
CA ALA A 580 3.45 -15.59 -10.57
C ALA A 580 4.33 -16.26 -9.50
N ILE A 581 3.87 -16.30 -8.25
CA ILE A 581 4.51 -17.02 -7.16
C ILE A 581 3.66 -18.22 -6.77
N ALA A 582 4.27 -19.40 -6.80
CA ALA A 582 3.69 -20.66 -6.38
C ALA A 582 4.10 -21.02 -4.94
N ALA A 583 3.33 -21.90 -4.30
CA ALA A 583 3.72 -22.50 -3.03
C ALA A 583 3.31 -23.97 -2.92
N SER A 584 4.08 -24.70 -2.11
CA SER A 584 3.77 -26.04 -1.62
C SER A 584 4.10 -26.12 -0.13
N ARG A 585 3.42 -27.05 0.57
CA ARG A 585 3.57 -27.25 2.01
C ARG A 585 4.00 -28.70 2.29
N LEU A 586 5.06 -28.88 3.07
CA LEU A 586 5.39 -30.18 3.64
C LEU A 586 4.73 -30.24 5.01
N ARG A 587 3.65 -31.00 5.11
CA ARG A 587 2.88 -31.10 6.34
C ARG A 587 3.61 -31.95 7.37
N GLN A 588 3.47 -31.60 8.64
CA GLN A 588 4.02 -32.36 9.75
C GLN A 588 3.64 -33.85 9.63
N GLY A 589 4.64 -34.73 9.74
CA GLY A 589 4.45 -36.19 9.65
C GLY A 589 4.31 -36.76 8.23
N ARG A 590 4.40 -35.94 7.18
CA ARG A 590 4.39 -36.40 5.77
C ARG A 590 5.81 -36.47 5.22
N ASP A 591 6.01 -37.36 4.26
CA ASP A 591 7.26 -37.60 3.55
C ASP A 591 7.34 -36.89 2.19
N ALA A 592 6.20 -36.41 1.66
CA ALA A 592 6.07 -35.69 0.41
C ALA A 592 5.37 -34.33 0.60
N TRP A 593 5.81 -33.34 -0.19
CA TRP A 593 5.16 -32.03 -0.28
C TRP A 593 3.73 -32.14 -0.84
N ASP A 594 2.85 -31.20 -0.52
CA ASP A 594 1.61 -31.01 -1.27
C ASP A 594 1.91 -30.68 -2.75
N GLU A 595 0.95 -30.91 -3.64
CA GLU A 595 0.99 -30.29 -4.96
C GLU A 595 1.00 -28.76 -4.85
N ALA A 596 1.68 -28.10 -5.80
CA ALA A 596 1.75 -26.65 -5.85
C ALA A 596 0.38 -26.01 -6.15
N ASP A 597 0.18 -24.80 -5.65
CA ASP A 597 -0.95 -23.93 -5.96
C ASP A 597 -0.46 -22.46 -5.94
N LEU A 598 -1.27 -21.54 -6.47
CA LEU A 598 -0.95 -20.11 -6.51
C LEU A 598 -0.80 -19.55 -5.09
N PHE A 599 0.30 -18.85 -4.83
CA PHE A 599 0.58 -18.21 -3.54
C PHE A 599 0.38 -16.70 -3.60
N TRP A 600 0.88 -16.07 -4.65
CA TRP A 600 0.76 -14.63 -4.90
C TRP A 600 0.86 -14.35 -6.38
N ASP A 601 0.02 -13.42 -6.83
CA ASP A 601 -0.03 -12.97 -8.22
C ASP A 601 -0.68 -11.58 -8.24
N VAL A 602 0.04 -10.61 -8.78
CA VAL A 602 -0.48 -9.34 -9.25
C VAL A 602 -0.59 -9.47 -10.78
N PRO A 603 -1.79 -9.74 -11.30
CA PRO A 603 -2.01 -10.10 -12.70
C PRO A 603 -1.40 -9.10 -13.66
N ASP A 604 -0.72 -9.62 -14.67
CA ASP A 604 0.03 -8.86 -15.67
C ASP A 604 1.13 -7.94 -15.09
N ARG A 605 1.74 -8.36 -13.97
CA ARG A 605 2.95 -7.77 -13.39
C ARG A 605 3.97 -8.87 -13.12
N ASN A 606 5.24 -8.53 -13.26
CA ASN A 606 6.30 -9.44 -12.85
C ASN A 606 6.47 -9.45 -11.31
N ASP A 607 5.97 -10.49 -10.64
CA ASP A 607 6.13 -10.72 -9.18
C ASP A 607 7.49 -11.32 -8.80
N HIS A 608 8.55 -10.63 -9.17
CA HIS A 608 9.91 -11.15 -9.11
C HIS A 608 10.41 -11.51 -7.69
N THR A 609 11.28 -12.52 -7.60
CA THR A 609 12.11 -12.83 -6.42
C THR A 609 11.36 -12.98 -5.08
N PRO A 610 10.55 -14.04 -4.91
CA PRO A 610 9.88 -14.29 -3.64
C PRO A 610 10.87 -14.68 -2.54
N THR A 611 10.59 -14.25 -1.32
CA THR A 611 11.29 -14.69 -0.11
C THR A 611 10.28 -14.89 1.01
N ILE A 612 10.38 -16.04 1.67
CA ILE A 612 9.64 -16.35 2.90
C ILE A 612 10.62 -16.62 4.04
N TRP A 613 10.30 -16.11 5.23
CA TRP A 613 11.16 -16.24 6.40
C TRP A 613 10.33 -16.36 7.68
N SER A 614 10.79 -17.16 8.63
CA SER A 614 10.20 -17.31 9.97
C SER A 614 11.05 -16.55 10.98
N ASP A 615 10.40 -15.77 11.85
CA ASP A 615 11.12 -15.14 12.97
C ASP A 615 11.45 -16.09 14.12
N HIS A 616 11.08 -17.37 13.97
CA HIS A 616 11.24 -18.43 14.96
C HIS A 616 10.41 -18.26 16.23
N LYS A 617 9.58 -17.20 16.32
CA LYS A 617 8.70 -16.90 17.46
C LYS A 617 7.23 -17.18 17.15
N GLY A 618 6.87 -17.25 15.88
CA GLY A 618 5.51 -17.60 15.46
C GLY A 618 5.05 -16.94 14.18
N THR A 619 5.78 -15.92 13.73
CA THR A 619 5.38 -15.10 12.59
C THR A 619 6.20 -15.44 11.36
N LEU A 620 5.50 -15.63 10.25
CA LEU A 620 6.09 -15.72 8.92
C LEU A 620 6.03 -14.37 8.20
N PHE A 621 7.06 -14.08 7.44
CA PHE A 621 7.25 -12.86 6.67
C PHE A 621 7.42 -13.26 5.21
N HIS A 622 6.71 -12.56 4.31
CA HIS A 622 6.82 -12.74 2.86
C HIS A 622 7.18 -11.41 2.21
N PHE A 623 8.16 -11.46 1.31
CA PHE A 623 8.63 -10.35 0.49
C PHE A 623 8.69 -10.78 -0.98
N ASN A 624 8.36 -9.86 -1.88
CA ASN A 624 8.66 -10.01 -3.30
C ASN A 624 8.82 -8.63 -3.93
N GLY A 625 9.52 -8.59 -5.06
CA GLY A 625 9.48 -7.44 -5.96
C GLY A 625 8.24 -7.50 -6.83
N MET A 626 7.69 -6.34 -7.16
CA MET A 626 6.56 -6.20 -8.09
C MET A 626 6.91 -5.13 -9.11
N ALA A 627 6.99 -5.51 -10.38
CA ALA A 627 7.26 -4.58 -11.46
C ALA A 627 6.04 -3.71 -11.77
N VAL A 628 6.26 -2.61 -12.50
CA VAL A 628 5.14 -1.85 -13.10
C VAL A 628 4.53 -2.63 -14.26
N GLU A 629 5.35 -3.41 -14.97
CA GLU A 629 5.04 -4.13 -16.21
C GLU A 629 5.83 -5.45 -16.20
N GLY A 630 6.46 -5.84 -17.32
CA GLY A 630 7.43 -6.93 -17.37
C GLY A 630 8.82 -6.53 -16.86
N GLY A 631 9.69 -7.51 -16.67
CA GLY A 631 11.08 -7.36 -16.24
C GLY A 631 11.26 -7.16 -14.73
N TRP A 632 12.53 -7.09 -14.30
CA TRP A 632 12.92 -7.09 -12.87
C TRP A 632 13.74 -5.87 -12.43
N HIS A 633 13.73 -4.80 -13.22
CA HIS A 633 14.57 -3.61 -12.96
C HIS A 633 13.88 -2.59 -12.04
N ASP A 634 12.66 -2.16 -12.35
CA ASP A 634 11.94 -1.11 -11.61
C ASP A 634 10.90 -1.71 -10.65
N LEU A 635 11.37 -2.43 -9.64
CA LEU A 635 10.49 -3.13 -8.70
C LEU A 635 10.06 -2.20 -7.57
N ALA A 636 8.80 -2.24 -7.17
CA ALA A 636 8.39 -1.93 -5.81
C ALA A 636 8.65 -3.16 -4.93
N MET A 637 8.85 -2.97 -3.63
CA MET A 637 8.99 -4.12 -2.70
C MET A 637 7.73 -4.30 -1.87
N LEU A 638 7.11 -5.48 -1.99
CA LEU A 638 5.92 -5.89 -1.27
C LEU A 638 6.29 -6.64 0.02
N PHE A 639 5.39 -6.54 1.00
CA PHE A 639 5.53 -7.14 2.31
C PHE A 639 4.19 -7.65 2.86
N ARG A 640 4.18 -8.88 3.37
CA ARG A 640 3.06 -9.49 4.10
C ARG A 640 3.55 -10.30 5.30
N LYS A 641 2.68 -10.48 6.29
CA LYS A 641 2.93 -11.35 7.46
C LYS A 641 1.81 -12.37 7.67
N SER A 642 2.14 -13.47 8.32
CA SER A 642 1.21 -14.47 8.82
C SER A 642 1.56 -14.84 10.26
N ASP A 643 0.55 -14.89 11.13
CA ASP A 643 0.67 -15.29 12.54
C ASP A 643 -0.06 -16.63 12.82
N ASP A 644 -0.46 -17.35 11.76
CA ASP A 644 -1.27 -18.57 11.80
C ASP A 644 -0.65 -19.69 10.94
N ASN A 645 0.67 -19.88 11.09
CA ASN A 645 1.44 -20.91 10.39
C ASN A 645 1.35 -20.81 8.85
N GLY A 646 1.17 -19.60 8.32
CA GLY A 646 1.07 -19.36 6.88
C GLY A 646 -0.29 -19.73 6.29
N ALA A 647 -1.36 -19.81 7.07
CA ALA A 647 -2.70 -20.09 6.56
C ALA A 647 -3.34 -18.83 5.94
N THR A 648 -3.23 -17.70 6.64
CA THR A 648 -3.70 -16.39 6.18
C THR A 648 -2.59 -15.35 6.25
N TRP A 649 -2.73 -14.30 5.44
CA TRP A 649 -1.72 -13.25 5.31
C TRP A 649 -2.36 -11.87 5.43
N THR A 650 -1.65 -10.93 6.03
CA THR A 650 -2.04 -9.52 6.03
C THR A 650 -2.19 -8.98 4.61
N LYS A 651 -2.96 -7.91 4.42
CA LYS A 651 -2.96 -7.15 3.17
C LYS A 651 -1.53 -6.73 2.78
N PRO A 652 -1.21 -6.69 1.48
CA PRO A 652 0.11 -6.26 1.02
C PRO A 652 0.40 -4.83 1.46
N ARG A 653 1.64 -4.61 1.90
CA ARG A 653 2.19 -3.28 2.13
C ARG A 653 3.35 -3.07 1.17
N ILE A 654 3.39 -1.90 0.56
CA ILE A 654 4.52 -1.50 -0.27
C ILE A 654 5.53 -0.81 0.64
N ILE A 655 6.67 -1.46 0.87
CA ILE A 655 7.69 -1.01 1.83
C ILE A 655 8.82 -0.24 1.15
N ALA A 656 8.98 -0.39 -0.17
CA ALA A 656 9.77 0.48 -1.02
C ALA A 656 8.90 0.91 -2.22
N PRO A 657 8.09 1.98 -2.09
CA PRO A 657 7.07 2.34 -3.09
C PRO A 657 7.63 3.03 -4.33
N LYS A 658 8.88 3.49 -4.28
CA LYS A 658 9.55 3.95 -5.49
C LYS A 658 10.00 2.72 -6.27
N HIS A 659 9.31 2.43 -7.37
CA HIS A 659 9.76 1.49 -8.38
C HIS A 659 11.18 1.87 -8.82
N GLY A 660 12.15 0.99 -8.58
CA GLY A 660 13.56 1.24 -8.87
C GLY A 660 14.46 0.11 -8.40
N PHE A 661 15.78 0.30 -8.59
CA PHE A 661 16.77 -0.71 -8.22
C PHE A 661 16.86 -0.90 -6.70
N GLY A 662 17.35 -2.06 -6.27
CA GLY A 662 17.48 -2.37 -4.85
C GLY A 662 16.30 -3.10 -4.23
N ASN A 663 15.31 -3.50 -5.02
CA ASN A 663 14.04 -4.06 -4.56
C ASN A 663 13.81 -5.49 -5.06
N MET A 664 14.88 -6.24 -5.36
CA MET A 664 14.85 -7.67 -5.69
C MET A 664 15.26 -8.49 -4.45
N PRO A 665 14.33 -9.02 -3.63
CA PRO A 665 14.67 -9.71 -2.40
C PRO A 665 15.48 -10.99 -2.64
N ILE A 666 16.47 -11.21 -1.79
CA ILE A 666 17.30 -12.42 -1.79
C ILE A 666 16.85 -13.28 -0.62
N SER A 667 16.70 -14.60 -0.85
CA SER A 667 16.24 -15.57 0.17
C SER A 667 17.33 -15.89 1.20
N SER A 668 17.75 -14.85 1.92
CA SER A 668 18.72 -14.84 3.03
C SER A 668 18.30 -13.79 4.06
N THR A 669 16.99 -13.60 4.24
CA THR A 669 16.46 -12.73 5.29
C THR A 669 16.85 -13.27 6.66
N PHE A 670 17.28 -12.40 7.56
CA PHE A 670 17.70 -12.77 8.91
C PHE A 670 17.33 -11.68 9.92
N ARG A 671 17.41 -12.03 11.20
CA ARG A 671 17.24 -11.10 12.31
C ARG A 671 18.55 -10.95 13.05
N ARG A 672 19.00 -9.71 13.23
CA ARG A 672 20.19 -9.40 14.04
C ARG A 672 19.92 -9.61 15.52
N ALA A 673 20.99 -9.74 16.30
CA ALA A 673 20.95 -9.82 17.76
C ALA A 673 20.22 -8.64 18.42
N ASP A 674 20.27 -7.44 17.81
CA ASP A 674 19.56 -6.24 18.28
C ASP A 674 18.06 -6.23 17.92
N GLY A 675 17.54 -7.31 17.34
CA GLY A 675 16.14 -7.47 16.96
C GLY A 675 15.79 -6.96 15.56
N THR A 676 16.72 -6.27 14.88
CA THR A 676 16.49 -5.69 13.54
C THR A 676 16.32 -6.80 12.49
N ILE A 677 15.26 -6.70 11.69
CA ILE A 677 15.04 -7.55 10.52
C ILE A 677 15.86 -6.99 9.35
N CYS A 678 16.57 -7.87 8.65
CA CYS A 678 17.42 -7.54 7.51
C CYS A 678 17.00 -8.33 6.29
N VAL A 679 16.60 -7.63 5.22
CA VAL A 679 16.20 -8.20 3.93
C VAL A 679 17.25 -7.82 2.89
N PRO A 680 18.14 -8.73 2.49
CA PRO A 680 19.09 -8.48 1.41
C PRO A 680 18.36 -8.38 0.06
N CYS A 681 18.82 -7.46 -0.80
CA CYS A 681 18.30 -7.30 -2.16
C CYS A 681 19.43 -7.04 -3.16
N ASP A 682 19.25 -7.40 -4.43
CA ASP A 682 20.20 -6.99 -5.47
C ASP A 682 20.17 -5.47 -5.65
N ALA A 683 21.35 -4.85 -5.71
CA ALA A 683 21.46 -3.40 -5.86
C ALA A 683 21.14 -2.92 -7.28
N VAL A 684 21.24 -3.82 -8.25
CA VAL A 684 21.11 -3.58 -9.70
C VAL A 684 20.57 -4.84 -10.38
N PRO A 685 19.94 -4.72 -11.56
CA PRO A 685 19.38 -5.87 -12.29
C PRO A 685 20.42 -6.67 -13.11
N GLY A 686 21.63 -6.12 -13.28
CA GLY A 686 22.71 -6.74 -14.07
C GLY A 686 23.52 -7.78 -13.29
N ALA A 687 24.45 -8.44 -13.96
CA ALA A 687 25.26 -9.53 -13.38
C ALA A 687 26.29 -9.08 -12.32
N ASN A 688 26.56 -7.77 -12.21
CA ASN A 688 27.56 -7.15 -11.33
C ASN A 688 27.03 -5.82 -10.80
N GLY A 689 27.46 -5.39 -9.61
CA GLY A 689 27.05 -4.12 -8.98
C GLY A 689 26.61 -4.22 -7.52
N GLY A 690 26.73 -5.42 -6.95
CA GLY A 690 26.53 -5.69 -5.53
C GLY A 690 25.08 -5.91 -5.07
N SER A 691 24.95 -6.16 -3.78
CA SER A 691 23.69 -6.31 -3.04
C SER A 691 23.58 -5.25 -1.94
N ILE A 692 22.36 -4.93 -1.51
CA ILE A 692 22.04 -3.97 -0.45
C ILE A 692 21.17 -4.62 0.63
N LEU A 693 20.98 -3.92 1.75
CA LEU A 693 20.22 -4.43 2.89
C LEU A 693 19.08 -3.47 3.23
N HIS A 694 17.83 -3.88 3.09
CA HIS A 694 16.71 -3.19 3.72
C HIS A 694 16.63 -3.62 5.18
N ILE A 695 16.43 -2.68 6.09
CA ILE A 695 16.39 -2.96 7.53
C ILE A 695 15.12 -2.43 8.19
N SER A 696 14.58 -3.18 9.14
CA SER A 696 13.46 -2.75 9.97
C SER A 696 13.75 -2.99 11.45
N LYS A 697 13.67 -1.92 12.24
CA LYS A 697 13.91 -1.94 13.70
C LYS A 697 12.64 -2.13 14.54
N ASP A 698 11.49 -2.26 13.89
CA ASP A 698 10.17 -2.22 14.52
C ASP A 698 9.22 -3.28 13.93
N ASP A 699 9.77 -4.47 13.66
CA ASP A 699 9.05 -5.65 13.18
C ASP A 699 8.25 -5.43 11.88
N GLY A 700 8.90 -4.73 10.94
CA GLY A 700 8.39 -4.48 9.60
C GLY A 700 7.44 -3.30 9.51
N LYS A 701 7.28 -2.47 10.56
CA LYS A 701 6.43 -1.27 10.50
C LYS A 701 7.08 -0.19 9.64
N ASN A 702 8.37 0.08 9.82
CA ASN A 702 9.15 1.00 9.02
C ASN A 702 10.41 0.32 8.47
N TRP A 703 10.85 0.80 7.30
CA TRP A 703 11.99 0.25 6.58
C TRP A 703 12.98 1.36 6.23
N LEU A 704 14.26 1.07 6.44
CA LEU A 704 15.37 1.94 6.09
C LEU A 704 16.25 1.24 5.07
N LEU A 705 16.83 2.03 4.18
CA LEU A 705 17.84 1.57 3.24
C LEU A 705 19.17 2.27 3.54
N PRO A 706 20.11 1.64 4.28
CA PRO A 706 21.39 2.24 4.66
C PRO A 706 22.30 2.68 3.51
N SER A 707 22.13 2.06 2.34
CA SER A 707 22.90 2.38 1.13
C SER A 707 22.30 3.55 0.33
N ARG A 708 21.12 4.05 0.70
CA ARG A 708 20.41 5.09 -0.05
C ARG A 708 21.26 6.36 -0.16
N GLY A 709 21.42 6.84 -1.40
CA GLY A 709 22.19 8.05 -1.72
C GLY A 709 23.71 7.86 -1.67
N LYS A 710 24.21 6.67 -1.33
CA LYS A 710 25.65 6.38 -1.32
C LYS A 710 26.12 5.88 -2.71
N PRO A 711 27.34 6.27 -3.15
CA PRO A 711 27.86 5.86 -4.46
C PRO A 711 28.08 4.34 -4.54
N ALA A 712 28.08 3.81 -5.76
CA ALA A 712 28.47 2.43 -6.00
C ALA A 712 29.96 2.26 -5.64
N PRO A 713 30.32 1.28 -4.79
CA PRO A 713 31.70 1.08 -4.39
C PRO A 713 32.51 0.35 -5.46
N ARG A 714 33.84 0.49 -5.41
CA ARG A 714 34.75 -0.38 -6.15
C ARG A 714 34.99 -1.65 -5.34
N PHE A 715 34.55 -2.79 -5.87
CA PHE A 715 34.76 -4.09 -5.24
C PHE A 715 36.18 -4.59 -5.51
N SER A 716 37.07 -4.41 -4.54
CA SER A 716 38.45 -4.89 -4.59
C SER A 716 38.97 -5.20 -3.19
N MET A 717 39.95 -6.10 -3.11
CA MET A 717 40.57 -6.53 -1.84
C MET A 717 40.90 -5.36 -0.91
N GLY A 718 40.44 -5.45 0.34
CA GLY A 718 40.73 -4.47 1.41
C GLY A 718 39.96 -3.14 1.32
N LYS A 719 39.20 -2.89 0.24
CA LYS A 719 38.35 -1.69 0.15
C LYS A 719 37.05 -1.89 0.93
N SER A 720 36.37 -0.77 1.20
CA SER A 720 35.08 -0.77 1.87
C SER A 720 34.05 0.10 1.15
N GLY A 721 32.77 -0.17 1.35
CA GLY A 721 31.69 0.62 0.78
C GLY A 721 30.30 0.28 1.29
N ALA A 722 29.28 0.89 0.69
CA ALA A 722 27.90 0.85 1.17
C ALA A 722 27.07 -0.37 0.72
N ARG A 723 27.64 -1.26 -0.09
CA ARG A 723 26.97 -2.41 -0.71
C ARG A 723 27.79 -3.65 -0.44
N MET A 724 27.15 -4.81 -0.34
CA MET A 724 27.82 -6.09 -0.39
C MET A 724 28.36 -6.31 -1.81
N ALA A 725 29.58 -6.83 -1.94
CA ALA A 725 30.13 -7.22 -3.23
C ALA A 725 29.40 -8.46 -3.78
N GLY A 726 29.04 -8.43 -5.05
CA GLY A 726 28.27 -9.46 -5.74
C GLY A 726 26.76 -9.32 -5.57
N ILE A 727 26.03 -9.69 -6.62
CA ILE A 727 24.58 -9.87 -6.61
C ILE A 727 24.21 -11.21 -5.97
N HIS A 728 22.94 -11.39 -5.62
CA HIS A 728 22.38 -12.54 -4.94
C HIS A 728 23.20 -12.97 -3.73
N ALA A 729 23.70 -11.98 -2.98
CA ALA A 729 24.57 -12.22 -1.84
C ALA A 729 23.87 -13.05 -0.76
N ALA A 730 24.43 -14.22 -0.49
CA ALA A 730 24.05 -15.04 0.63
C ALA A 730 24.61 -14.40 1.91
N VAL A 731 23.77 -14.12 2.90
CA VAL A 731 24.14 -13.29 4.06
C VAL A 731 23.55 -13.81 5.37
N ASP A 732 24.33 -13.74 6.45
CA ASP A 732 23.84 -13.95 7.82
C ASP A 732 24.72 -13.24 8.86
N GLN A 733 24.24 -13.18 10.11
CA GLN A 733 25.00 -12.60 11.23
C GLN A 733 25.78 -13.66 12.00
N TRP A 734 27.04 -13.36 12.30
CA TRP A 734 27.88 -14.12 13.23
C TRP A 734 27.62 -13.76 14.70
N THR A 735 28.16 -14.56 15.63
CA THR A 735 27.90 -14.44 17.07
C THR A 735 28.49 -13.18 17.70
N ASP A 736 29.55 -12.60 17.11
CA ASP A 736 30.15 -11.33 17.55
C ASP A 736 29.37 -10.09 17.03
N GLY A 737 28.28 -10.31 16.30
CA GLY A 737 27.46 -9.26 15.71
C GLY A 737 27.88 -8.83 14.30
N SER A 738 29.03 -9.30 13.80
CA SER A 738 29.44 -9.06 12.41
C SER A 738 28.47 -9.74 11.43
N ILE A 739 28.32 -9.14 10.26
CA ILE A 739 27.47 -9.67 9.19
C ILE A 739 28.39 -10.13 8.06
N VAL A 740 28.21 -11.38 7.63
CA VAL A 740 29.04 -12.04 6.62
C VAL A 740 28.19 -12.25 5.37
N ALA A 741 28.71 -11.87 4.21
CA ALA A 741 28.04 -12.06 2.94
C ALA A 741 28.97 -12.61 1.85
N VAL A 742 28.47 -13.54 1.03
CA VAL A 742 29.20 -14.13 -0.11
C VAL A 742 28.35 -13.95 -1.37
N GLY A 743 28.89 -13.27 -2.39
CA GLY A 743 28.15 -12.83 -3.57
C GLY A 743 28.44 -13.60 -4.86
N ARG A 744 27.54 -13.47 -5.85
CA ARG A 744 27.75 -13.87 -7.25
C ARG A 744 28.21 -12.67 -8.07
N GLY A 745 29.14 -12.88 -9.00
CA GLY A 745 29.73 -11.78 -9.76
C GLY A 745 30.63 -10.91 -8.86
N ASP A 746 31.07 -9.76 -9.37
CA ASP A 746 32.00 -8.84 -8.68
C ASP A 746 33.21 -9.58 -8.07
N ALA A 747 33.74 -10.55 -8.82
CA ALA A 747 34.77 -11.46 -8.34
C ALA A 747 36.02 -10.71 -7.90
N ILE A 748 36.56 -11.08 -6.73
CA ILE A 748 37.79 -10.51 -6.19
C ILE A 748 38.87 -11.58 -6.30
N ASN A 749 39.94 -11.26 -7.04
CA ASN A 749 41.03 -12.20 -7.34
C ASN A 749 40.53 -13.54 -7.92
N GLY A 750 39.53 -13.49 -8.81
CA GLY A 750 38.97 -14.68 -9.46
C GLY A 750 38.12 -15.59 -8.56
N ARG A 751 37.75 -15.12 -7.36
CA ARG A 751 36.94 -15.87 -6.38
C ARG A 751 35.60 -15.17 -6.12
N MET A 752 34.61 -15.90 -5.58
CA MET A 752 33.40 -15.25 -5.05
C MET A 752 33.82 -14.19 -4.02
N PRO A 753 33.25 -12.98 -4.06
CA PRO A 753 33.58 -11.95 -3.09
C PRO A 753 33.01 -12.28 -1.71
N LEU A 754 33.82 -12.05 -0.67
CA LEU A 754 33.44 -12.07 0.74
C LEU A 754 33.33 -10.63 1.24
N SER A 755 32.17 -10.26 1.78
CA SER A 755 31.89 -8.95 2.38
C SER A 755 31.62 -9.10 3.87
N ILE A 756 32.29 -8.30 4.70
CA ILE A 756 32.07 -8.30 6.16
C ILE A 756 31.66 -6.91 6.61
N SER A 757 30.56 -6.81 7.35
CA SER A 757 30.15 -5.59 8.04
C SER A 757 30.29 -5.74 9.55
N ARG A 758 30.82 -4.70 10.21
CA ARG A 758 30.96 -4.62 11.67
C ARG A 758 30.14 -3.48 12.29
N ASP A 759 29.40 -2.75 11.47
CA ASP A 759 28.62 -1.58 11.86
C ASP A 759 27.11 -1.77 11.61
N GLY A 760 26.67 -3.03 11.56
CA GLY A 760 25.27 -3.38 11.32
C GLY A 760 24.81 -3.18 9.88
N GLY A 761 25.71 -3.34 8.90
CA GLY A 761 25.39 -3.28 7.47
C GLY A 761 25.41 -1.86 6.89
N LEU A 762 25.99 -0.88 7.59
CA LEU A 762 26.16 0.48 7.07
C LEU A 762 27.33 0.57 6.09
N SER A 763 28.38 -0.23 6.34
CA SER A 763 29.54 -0.40 5.48
C SER A 763 30.05 -1.86 5.48
N TRP A 764 30.73 -2.22 4.41
CA TRP A 764 31.20 -3.58 4.10
C TRP A 764 32.65 -3.52 3.65
N THR A 765 33.52 -4.35 4.22
CA THR A 765 34.91 -4.56 3.78
C THR A 765 35.00 -5.80 2.90
N TYR A 766 35.73 -5.73 1.80
CA TYR A 766 35.76 -6.79 0.78
C TYR A 766 37.05 -7.60 0.78
N SER A 767 36.92 -8.90 0.54
CA SER A 767 38.03 -9.84 0.35
C SER A 767 37.68 -10.96 -0.62
N ALA A 768 38.68 -11.68 -1.12
CA ALA A 768 38.46 -12.91 -1.87
C ALA A 768 38.06 -14.04 -0.91
N SER A 769 36.95 -14.74 -1.20
CA SER A 769 36.62 -15.98 -0.49
C SER A 769 37.49 -17.14 -1.01
N PRO A 770 37.52 -18.31 -0.34
CA PRO A 770 38.19 -19.49 -0.90
C PRO A 770 37.37 -20.20 -1.98
N PHE A 771 36.20 -19.69 -2.36
CA PHE A 771 35.24 -20.38 -3.22
C PHE A 771 35.36 -19.97 -4.69
N PRO A 772 35.20 -20.93 -5.62
CA PRO A 772 35.14 -20.64 -7.04
C PRO A 772 33.92 -19.77 -7.37
N PRO A 773 34.00 -18.92 -8.42
CA PRO A 773 32.88 -18.08 -8.83
C PRO A 773 31.70 -18.92 -9.37
N ILE A 774 30.49 -18.46 -9.07
CA ILE A 774 29.23 -18.98 -9.65
C ILE A 774 28.67 -17.98 -10.69
N ALA A 775 27.76 -18.43 -11.57
CA ALA A 775 27.25 -17.66 -12.71
C ALA A 775 25.70 -17.62 -12.78
N GLY A 776 25.15 -17.16 -13.90
CA GLY A 776 23.71 -17.13 -14.16
C GLY A 776 23.04 -18.48 -13.87
N GLY A 777 21.83 -18.46 -13.32
CA GLY A 777 21.14 -19.68 -12.86
C GLY A 777 21.66 -20.25 -11.53
N GLN A 778 22.61 -19.59 -10.86
CA GLN A 778 23.10 -19.99 -9.54
C GLN A 778 22.93 -18.91 -8.47
N ARG A 779 22.57 -19.32 -7.25
CA ARG A 779 22.59 -18.51 -6.03
C ARG A 779 23.00 -19.38 -4.84
N ALA A 780 23.98 -18.93 -4.06
CA ALA A 780 24.43 -19.62 -2.86
C ALA A 780 23.46 -19.42 -1.67
N ALA A 781 23.58 -20.27 -0.64
CA ALA A 781 22.88 -20.10 0.63
C ALA A 781 23.89 -20.03 1.78
N LEU A 782 23.75 -19.04 2.66
CA LEU A 782 24.58 -18.87 3.85
C LEU A 782 23.67 -18.79 5.06
N ARG A 783 23.91 -19.63 6.07
CA ARG A 783 23.16 -19.62 7.32
C ARG A 783 24.09 -19.85 8.51
N ARG A 784 23.89 -19.10 9.59
CA ARG A 784 24.38 -19.47 10.90
C ARG A 784 23.45 -20.52 11.49
N LEU A 785 24.00 -21.70 11.69
CA LEU A 785 23.32 -22.82 12.35
C LEU A 785 23.23 -22.55 13.85
N ARG A 786 22.27 -23.22 14.51
CA ARG A 786 21.99 -23.14 15.95
C ARG A 786 23.21 -23.51 16.80
N GLU A 787 24.08 -24.36 16.25
CA GLU A 787 25.33 -24.82 16.84
C GLU A 787 26.47 -23.80 16.72
N ASN A 788 26.18 -22.57 16.26
CA ASN A 788 27.15 -21.51 16.00
C ASN A 788 28.22 -21.93 14.99
N VAL A 789 27.76 -22.48 13.86
CA VAL A 789 28.59 -22.77 12.68
C VAL A 789 28.00 -22.02 11.50
N LEU A 790 28.81 -21.31 10.73
CA LEU A 790 28.38 -20.78 9.43
C LEU A 790 28.45 -21.91 8.40
N MET A 791 27.32 -22.18 7.76
CA MET A 791 27.21 -23.08 6.64
C MET A 791 27.01 -22.26 5.36
N LEU A 792 27.96 -22.35 4.43
CA LEU A 792 27.76 -21.91 3.05
C LEU A 792 27.44 -23.14 2.20
N VAL A 793 26.42 -23.07 1.35
CA VAL A 793 26.20 -24.01 0.26
C VAL A 793 26.34 -23.26 -1.05
N SER A 794 27.18 -23.77 -1.94
CA SER A 794 27.48 -23.20 -3.25
C SER A 794 27.72 -24.31 -4.28
N PHE A 795 28.20 -23.94 -5.47
CA PHE A 795 28.43 -24.87 -6.57
C PHE A 795 29.88 -24.80 -7.05
N THR A 796 30.37 -25.92 -7.57
CA THR A 796 31.65 -26.02 -8.26
C THR A 796 31.52 -26.75 -9.59
N LYS A 797 32.33 -26.38 -10.58
CA LYS A 797 32.44 -27.11 -11.86
C LYS A 797 33.45 -28.27 -11.80
N GLY A 798 34.14 -28.42 -10.67
CA GLY A 798 35.25 -29.35 -10.48
C GLY A 798 36.12 -28.85 -9.35
N SER A 799 36.23 -29.64 -8.29
CA SER A 799 37.14 -29.38 -7.18
C SER A 799 37.55 -30.69 -6.54
N THR A 800 38.77 -30.70 -6.01
CA THR A 800 39.30 -31.81 -5.24
C THR A 800 38.62 -31.89 -3.86
N PHE A 801 38.11 -33.07 -3.52
CA PHE A 801 37.54 -33.43 -2.23
C PHE A 801 38.31 -34.63 -1.65
N THR A 802 38.34 -34.74 -0.33
CA THR A 802 38.94 -35.88 0.37
C THR A 802 37.85 -36.83 0.87
N SER A 803 38.03 -38.12 0.61
CA SER A 803 37.15 -39.20 1.09
C SER A 803 37.45 -39.62 2.53
N ASP A 804 36.67 -40.57 3.05
CA ASP A 804 36.83 -41.20 4.36
C ASP A 804 38.02 -42.16 4.43
N THR A 805 38.54 -42.59 3.28
CA THR A 805 39.79 -43.36 3.15
C THR A 805 41.03 -42.46 2.99
N GLY A 806 40.84 -41.14 2.87
CA GLY A 806 41.91 -40.17 2.62
C GLY A 806 42.23 -39.98 1.13
N THR A 807 41.52 -40.67 0.23
CA THR A 807 41.69 -40.53 -1.22
C THR A 807 41.18 -39.16 -1.68
N GLU A 808 41.98 -38.47 -2.49
CA GLU A 808 41.52 -37.28 -3.20
C GLU A 808 40.76 -37.67 -4.47
N PHE A 809 39.59 -37.07 -4.66
CA PHE A 809 38.78 -37.26 -5.87
C PHE A 809 38.21 -35.93 -6.38
N GLU A 810 37.95 -35.87 -7.69
CA GLU A 810 37.30 -34.72 -8.31
C GLU A 810 35.78 -34.82 -8.18
N GLY A 811 35.18 -33.84 -7.52
CA GLY A 811 33.74 -33.72 -7.35
C GLY A 811 33.18 -32.49 -8.06
N GLN A 812 31.93 -32.58 -8.53
CA GLN A 812 31.25 -31.51 -9.26
C GLN A 812 29.84 -31.25 -8.71
N GLY A 813 29.37 -30.01 -8.83
CA GLY A 813 28.04 -29.59 -8.42
C GLY A 813 28.00 -28.98 -7.02
N MET A 814 26.87 -29.14 -6.35
CA MET A 814 26.56 -28.53 -5.07
C MET A 814 27.44 -29.08 -3.94
N PHE A 815 28.02 -28.18 -3.15
CA PHE A 815 28.84 -28.52 -1.98
C PHE A 815 28.51 -27.60 -0.80
N ALA A 816 28.75 -28.07 0.43
CA ALA A 816 28.71 -27.25 1.63
C ALA A 816 30.12 -27.01 2.16
N ALA A 817 30.32 -25.84 2.73
CA ALA A 817 31.50 -25.48 3.50
C ALA A 817 31.09 -25.00 4.89
N LEU A 818 31.87 -25.37 5.91
CA LEU A 818 31.62 -24.97 7.30
C LEU A 818 32.71 -24.06 7.83
N SER A 819 32.32 -23.05 8.59
CA SER A 819 33.21 -22.16 9.31
C SER A 819 32.76 -22.00 10.77
N GLU A 820 33.71 -22.19 11.68
CA GLU A 820 33.51 -22.04 13.14
C GLU A 820 34.08 -20.73 13.68
N ASP A 821 34.71 -19.91 12.83
CA ASP A 821 35.43 -18.68 13.20
C ASP A 821 34.85 -17.41 12.58
N GLY A 822 33.59 -17.47 12.14
CA GLY A 822 32.88 -16.34 11.55
C GLY A 822 33.23 -16.07 10.09
N GLY A 823 33.60 -17.12 9.35
CA GLY A 823 33.86 -17.07 7.91
C GLY A 823 35.31 -16.72 7.54
N LYS A 824 36.24 -16.73 8.52
CA LYS A 824 37.67 -16.48 8.26
C LYS A 824 38.32 -17.71 7.62
N THR A 825 37.99 -18.90 8.11
CA THR A 825 38.45 -20.18 7.56
C THR A 825 37.27 -21.12 7.27
N TRP A 826 37.48 -22.03 6.31
CA TRP A 826 36.47 -22.97 5.81
C TRP A 826 37.07 -24.39 5.64
N PRO A 827 37.49 -25.04 6.74
CA PRO A 827 38.28 -26.27 6.70
C PRO A 827 37.48 -27.49 6.21
N ILE A 828 36.16 -27.51 6.44
CA ILE A 828 35.31 -28.64 6.04
C ILE A 828 34.63 -28.29 4.72
N ARG A 829 34.78 -29.19 3.73
CA ARG A 829 34.09 -29.13 2.44
C ARG A 829 33.49 -30.50 2.13
N LYS A 830 32.17 -30.50 1.92
CA LYS A 830 31.35 -31.71 1.74
C LYS A 830 30.62 -31.62 0.41
N LEU A 831 30.77 -32.60 -0.47
CA LEU A 831 29.93 -32.73 -1.66
C LEU A 831 28.51 -33.14 -1.24
N LEU A 832 27.47 -32.48 -1.77
CA LEU A 832 26.08 -32.67 -1.33
C LEU A 832 25.41 -33.86 -2.04
N THR A 833 25.94 -35.05 -1.78
CA THR A 833 25.44 -36.34 -2.27
C THR A 833 25.68 -37.43 -1.22
N ASP A 834 24.81 -38.45 -1.19
CA ASP A 834 24.99 -39.66 -0.36
C ASP A 834 25.69 -40.80 -1.11
N GLY A 835 26.14 -40.54 -2.34
CA GLY A 835 26.83 -41.48 -3.22
C GLY A 835 25.93 -42.39 -4.04
N LYS A 836 24.59 -42.36 -3.84
CA LYS A 836 23.69 -43.21 -4.60
C LYS A 836 23.32 -42.55 -5.93
N ARG A 837 23.45 -43.32 -7.01
CA ARG A 837 23.07 -42.90 -8.37
C ARG A 837 21.57 -42.64 -8.47
N ARG A 838 21.16 -41.42 -8.85
CA ARG A 838 19.75 -41.01 -9.04
C ARG A 838 19.61 -40.10 -10.25
N ALA A 839 18.51 -40.22 -10.98
CA ALA A 839 18.07 -39.22 -11.95
C ALA A 839 17.08 -38.26 -11.29
N LEU A 840 17.37 -36.96 -11.33
CA LEU A 840 16.59 -35.91 -10.68
C LEU A 840 16.28 -34.79 -11.68
N ASP A 841 15.20 -34.05 -11.42
CA ASP A 841 14.79 -32.88 -12.20
C ASP A 841 14.85 -31.65 -11.31
N GLY A 842 15.82 -30.77 -11.58
CA GLY A 842 15.97 -29.53 -10.83
C GLY A 842 15.09 -28.38 -11.32
N HIS A 843 14.38 -28.56 -12.44
CA HIS A 843 13.62 -27.52 -13.16
C HIS A 843 14.47 -26.32 -13.65
N ALA A 844 13.85 -25.49 -14.49
CA ALA A 844 14.39 -24.21 -14.98
C ALA A 844 15.85 -24.33 -15.47
N TRP A 845 16.75 -23.51 -14.92
CA TRP A 845 18.16 -23.52 -15.31
C TRP A 845 18.91 -24.76 -14.84
N THR A 846 18.41 -25.53 -13.87
CA THR A 846 19.10 -26.74 -13.39
C THR A 846 19.00 -27.89 -14.38
N ASP A 847 17.82 -28.04 -15.00
CA ASP A 847 17.47 -29.16 -15.88
C ASP A 847 17.59 -30.54 -15.17
N ARG A 848 17.40 -31.62 -15.92
CA ARG A 848 17.61 -33.00 -15.46
C ARG A 848 19.09 -33.30 -15.29
N PHE A 849 19.45 -33.99 -14.22
CA PHE A 849 20.82 -34.39 -13.94
C PHE A 849 20.89 -35.76 -13.25
N ILE A 850 22.08 -36.36 -13.28
CA ILE A 850 22.39 -37.56 -12.52
C ILE A 850 23.20 -37.14 -11.29
N MET A 851 22.71 -37.52 -10.11
CA MET A 851 23.46 -37.44 -8.86
C MET A 851 24.11 -38.79 -8.58
N ASP A 852 25.38 -38.83 -8.20
CA ASP A 852 26.11 -40.03 -7.80
C ASP A 852 27.23 -39.68 -6.78
N ALA A 853 28.27 -40.51 -6.64
CA ALA A 853 29.35 -40.28 -5.67
C ALA A 853 30.24 -39.07 -5.97
N THR A 854 30.34 -38.65 -7.23
CA THR A 854 31.19 -37.52 -7.65
C THR A 854 30.39 -36.35 -8.24
N HIS A 855 29.10 -36.54 -8.52
CA HIS A 855 28.22 -35.51 -9.07
C HIS A 855 27.06 -35.20 -8.11
N ALA A 856 27.04 -33.97 -7.58
CA ALA A 856 25.88 -33.37 -6.92
C ALA A 856 25.09 -32.49 -7.90
N GLU A 857 24.03 -31.82 -7.42
CA GLU A 857 23.22 -30.91 -8.25
C GLU A 857 24.11 -29.82 -8.90
N PRO A 858 24.10 -29.67 -10.24
CA PRO A 858 25.14 -28.89 -10.93
C PRO A 858 25.00 -27.37 -10.77
N LYS A 859 23.76 -26.87 -10.62
CA LYS A 859 23.42 -25.44 -10.51
C LYS A 859 21.98 -25.29 -10.00
N GLY A 860 21.62 -24.09 -9.54
CA GLY A 860 20.27 -23.76 -9.07
C GLY A 860 20.28 -22.58 -8.12
N TYR A 861 19.10 -22.05 -7.80
CA TYR A 861 18.97 -21.03 -6.75
C TYR A 861 18.69 -21.68 -5.42
N LEU A 862 19.55 -21.45 -4.44
CA LEU A 862 19.44 -22.06 -3.13
C LEU A 862 18.66 -21.18 -2.16
N ALA A 863 17.96 -21.82 -1.23
CA ALA A 863 17.43 -21.24 0.00
C ALA A 863 17.48 -22.29 1.12
N ALA A 864 17.79 -21.87 2.34
CA ALA A 864 17.96 -22.79 3.46
C ALA A 864 17.33 -22.27 4.77
N THR A 865 16.84 -23.21 5.57
CA THR A 865 16.41 -22.98 6.95
C THR A 865 16.82 -24.14 7.84
N GLN A 866 16.93 -23.91 9.15
CA GLN A 866 17.19 -24.97 10.13
C GLN A 866 16.02 -25.03 11.13
N THR A 867 15.44 -26.21 11.28
CA THR A 867 14.33 -26.46 12.21
C THR A 867 14.83 -26.66 13.64
N PRO A 868 13.96 -26.51 14.66
CA PRO A 868 14.35 -26.63 16.06
C PRO A 868 14.97 -27.97 16.49
N ASP A 869 14.72 -29.05 15.75
CA ASP A 869 15.33 -30.37 15.92
C ASP A 869 16.75 -30.50 15.32
N GLY A 870 17.31 -29.41 14.76
CA GLY A 870 18.67 -29.38 14.22
C GLY A 870 18.78 -29.84 12.77
N ILE A 871 17.67 -30.21 12.13
CA ILE A 871 17.66 -30.56 10.71
C ILE A 871 17.79 -29.30 9.84
N ILE A 872 18.68 -29.39 8.86
CA ILE A 872 18.92 -28.38 7.84
C ILE A 872 18.07 -28.76 6.64
N HIS A 873 17.22 -27.83 6.24
CA HIS A 873 16.36 -27.91 5.06
C HIS A 873 16.92 -26.97 4.01
N LEU A 874 17.44 -27.55 2.92
CA LEU A 874 17.95 -26.81 1.78
C LEU A 874 17.07 -27.12 0.58
N ILE A 875 16.54 -26.09 -0.07
CA ILE A 875 15.86 -26.24 -1.35
C ILE A 875 16.65 -25.56 -2.45
N SER A 876 16.71 -26.22 -3.60
CA SER A 876 17.16 -25.67 -4.88
C SER A 876 15.95 -25.29 -5.73
N SER A 877 16.12 -25.04 -7.03
CA SER A 877 15.05 -24.64 -7.94
C SER A 877 13.86 -25.62 -7.95
N GLY A 878 14.09 -26.93 -7.77
CA GLY A 878 13.03 -27.95 -7.78
C GLY A 878 13.12 -29.04 -6.70
N ILE A 879 14.25 -29.15 -6.00
CA ILE A 879 14.57 -30.30 -5.12
C ILE A 879 14.77 -29.84 -3.67
N HIS A 880 14.33 -30.66 -2.71
CA HIS A 880 14.49 -30.45 -1.27
C HIS A 880 15.43 -31.50 -0.66
N TYR A 881 16.52 -31.02 -0.08
CA TYR A 881 17.55 -31.76 0.63
C TYR A 881 17.40 -31.58 2.14
N ARG A 882 17.62 -32.66 2.89
CA ARG A 882 17.47 -32.70 4.35
C ARG A 882 18.62 -33.46 4.98
N PHE A 883 19.35 -32.80 5.87
CA PHE A 883 20.51 -33.37 6.54
C PHE A 883 20.81 -32.64 7.86
N ASN A 884 21.70 -33.18 8.68
CA ASN A 884 22.14 -32.53 9.92
C ASN A 884 23.62 -32.12 9.88
N LEU A 885 24.04 -31.33 10.86
CA LEU A 885 25.43 -30.88 10.97
C LEU A 885 26.42 -32.05 11.14
N ALA A 886 26.04 -33.12 11.85
CA ALA A 886 26.89 -34.30 12.01
C ALA A 886 27.24 -34.95 10.66
N TRP A 887 26.30 -34.98 9.71
CA TRP A 887 26.56 -35.48 8.36
C TRP A 887 27.49 -34.57 7.55
N LEU A 888 27.36 -33.26 7.67
CA LEU A 888 28.26 -32.31 7.01
C LEU A 888 29.70 -32.39 7.52
N ARG A 889 29.90 -32.83 8.78
CA ARG A 889 31.22 -33.05 9.38
C ARG A 889 31.86 -34.39 9.02
N LEU A 890 31.09 -35.35 8.51
CA LEU A 890 31.68 -36.59 7.99
C LEU A 890 32.53 -36.29 6.76
N ALA A 891 33.63 -37.05 6.59
CA ALA A 891 34.35 -37.10 5.32
C ALA A 891 33.42 -37.51 4.16
N ASN A 892 33.80 -37.16 2.94
CA ASN A 892 33.09 -37.65 1.76
C ASN A 892 33.26 -39.18 1.68
N ARG A 893 32.33 -39.91 1.07
CA ARG A 893 32.55 -41.35 0.85
C ARG A 893 33.55 -41.54 -0.28
N ASP A 894 34.39 -42.55 -0.19
CA ASP A 894 35.23 -42.97 -1.31
C ASP A 894 34.34 -43.35 -2.53
N PRO A 895 34.55 -42.75 -3.71
CA PRO A 895 33.67 -42.90 -4.87
C PRO A 895 33.46 -44.31 -5.42
#